data_AF-A0A7C4UD24-F1
#
_entry.id   AF-A0A7C4UD24-F1
#
_cell.length_a   1.000
_cell.length_b   1.000
_cell.length_c   1.000
_cell.angle_alpha   90.00
_cell.angle_beta   90.00
_cell.angle_gamma   90.00
#
_symmetry.space_group_name_H-M   'P 1'
#
loop_
_entity.id
_entity.type
_entity.pdbx_description
1 polymer ?
#
loop_
_entity_poly.entity_id
_entity_poly.type
_entity_poly.pdbx_seq_one_letter_code
_entity_poly.pdbx_strand_id
1 'polypeptide(L)'
;MRSRDRSPFRIGMHAPRNAGKTCLFACLYGLRHLGAHAVAFADEATVEYLQRAWSYLRDGKVPPATALNRPTQIVWTLDGRSIQSFDYAGVLVEPSTDASTRELRADARTWLRSCDALLVLVDSAAPHIEQLDTVDLLLSELQKESAETRTPARPLALVLTKWDTQGPIPKRSDSEADHLQAYLVGNPVFHRIQERLRACGGQFAIFTVSAFGQPCPGPGLSPPLADLKPFNLLSPWRWAVDAAQQARDVERRRKRRLQWAAALTTSVVLCLAIGSAALLGRNRASDEYHRLEQFRASHSDAALASERRRNDDAYLRAWWSWTSLGRRETVSEWRASDDRAAREHREAEERVQRERRHASDYWRVLTEGSLLISQKYESSAFEMYRKFLETYPDSPHIKQVRSLQEDARRNWDERTWAELQEYHRQYGATGNIQNLLARIRTYLSIPQASHRREAEAMLEAAERDWDRDEYDRLRRESLNGLDGKTLEDTERLASAYVRASRRVKTMTGPVQQWLDWFGRFQVSRHYHIRVKSVSIPQKSELDSIWGVDPVVTLVLGDEERRTEVFAGRNATMNADLSPFSFRWGEPTRLIVRVENHFALRDNYKIEREFTDTGFVLGKAHGPIHLACKKGKTISVELECPGAVPPALPVYVEK
;
A
#
# COMPACT_ATOMS: atom_id res chain seq x y z
N MET A 1 44.76 0.92 -10.98
CA MET A 1 44.02 1.90 -10.15
C MET A 1 42.94 1.17 -9.37
N ARG A 2 43.14 0.88 -8.07
CA ARG A 2 42.06 0.38 -7.22
C ARG A 2 41.03 1.51 -7.09
N SER A 3 39.83 1.34 -7.64
CA SER A 3 38.73 2.26 -7.35
C SER A 3 38.60 2.31 -5.83
N ARG A 4 38.82 3.48 -5.24
CA ARG A 4 38.49 3.67 -3.82
C ARG A 4 37.04 3.27 -3.68
N ASP A 5 36.79 2.22 -2.91
CA ASP A 5 35.46 1.67 -2.67
C ASP A 5 34.60 2.80 -2.08
N ARG A 6 33.80 3.42 -2.94
CA ARG A 6 32.94 4.53 -2.54
C ARG A 6 31.66 3.90 -2.02
N SER A 7 31.41 4.07 -0.73
CA SER A 7 30.14 3.70 -0.12
C SER A 7 28.98 4.25 -0.96
N PRO A 8 27.92 3.45 -1.22
CA PRO A 8 26.78 3.87 -2.01
C PRO A 8 26.14 5.15 -1.43
N PHE A 9 25.49 5.94 -2.29
CA PHE A 9 24.64 7.02 -1.85
C PHE A 9 23.34 6.45 -1.29
N ARG A 10 23.03 6.77 -0.04
CA ARG A 10 21.79 6.34 0.62
C ARG A 10 20.72 7.36 0.33
N ILE A 11 19.79 7.02 -0.55
CA ILE A 11 18.70 7.91 -0.96
C ILE A 11 17.40 7.36 -0.38
N GLY A 12 16.81 8.07 0.57
CA GLY A 12 15.56 7.68 1.21
C GLY A 12 14.35 8.12 0.40
N MET A 13 13.32 7.27 0.32
CA MET A 13 12.02 7.63 -0.27
C MET A 13 10.94 7.59 0.80
N HIS A 14 10.40 8.75 1.15
CA HIS A 14 9.31 8.89 2.12
C HIS A 14 7.99 9.12 1.41
N ALA A 15 7.00 8.24 1.63
CA ALA A 15 5.74 8.28 0.91
C ALA A 15 4.63 7.64 1.76
N PRO A 16 3.42 8.24 1.82
CA PRO A 16 2.25 7.58 2.39
C PRO A 16 1.82 6.39 1.52
N ARG A 17 0.84 5.60 1.99
CA ARG A 17 0.24 4.53 1.16
C ARG A 17 -0.25 5.10 -0.17
N ASN A 18 -0.18 4.26 -1.21
CA ASN A 18 -0.68 4.55 -2.54
C ASN A 18 -0.02 5.73 -3.29
N ALA A 19 1.03 6.36 -2.74
CA ALA A 19 1.82 7.39 -3.42
C ALA A 19 2.78 6.84 -4.50
N GLY A 20 2.63 5.58 -4.92
CA GLY A 20 3.32 5.03 -6.09
C GLY A 20 4.80 4.66 -5.91
N LYS A 21 5.30 4.52 -4.68
CA LYS A 21 6.72 4.16 -4.41
C LYS A 21 7.16 2.86 -5.09
N THR A 22 6.41 1.78 -4.89
CA THR A 22 6.72 0.47 -5.52
C THR A 22 6.56 0.52 -7.04
N CYS A 23 5.59 1.29 -7.55
CA CYS A 23 5.46 1.51 -9.00
C CYS A 23 6.71 2.20 -9.57
N LEU A 24 7.24 3.20 -8.87
CA LEU A 24 8.45 3.92 -9.28
C LEU A 24 9.66 2.99 -9.36
N PHE A 25 9.87 2.13 -8.35
CA PHE A 25 10.93 1.12 -8.38
C PHE A 25 10.73 0.08 -9.49
N ALA A 26 9.51 -0.40 -9.69
CA ALA A 26 9.19 -1.34 -10.76
C ALA A 26 9.48 -0.73 -12.14
N CYS A 27 9.18 0.55 -12.35
CA CYS A 27 9.53 1.23 -13.60
C CYS A 27 11.04 1.39 -13.77
N LEU A 28 11.82 1.60 -12.70
CA LEU A 28 13.29 1.57 -12.80
C LEU A 28 13.79 0.21 -13.32
N TYR A 29 13.15 -0.88 -12.90
CA TYR A 29 13.43 -2.21 -13.44
C TYR A 29 13.08 -2.30 -14.94
N GLY A 30 11.91 -1.80 -15.35
CA GLY A 30 11.54 -1.74 -16.77
C GLY A 30 12.55 -0.97 -17.63
N LEU A 31 13.06 0.16 -17.13
CA LEU A 31 14.06 0.99 -17.81
C LEU A 31 15.39 0.25 -18.08
N ARG A 32 15.74 -0.78 -17.29
CA ARG A 32 16.94 -1.61 -17.53
C ARG A 32 16.94 -2.26 -18.92
N HIS A 33 15.76 -2.61 -19.43
CA HIS A 33 15.62 -3.34 -20.70
C HIS A 33 15.66 -2.43 -21.94
N LEU A 34 15.53 -1.10 -21.75
CA LEU A 34 15.46 -0.14 -22.85
C LEU A 34 16.85 0.28 -23.39
N GLY A 35 17.92 -0.40 -23.00
CA GLY A 35 19.27 -0.25 -23.59
C GLY A 35 19.99 1.07 -23.26
N ALA A 36 19.34 2.03 -22.59
CA ALA A 36 20.01 3.18 -22.02
C ALA A 36 20.72 2.72 -20.73
N HIS A 37 22.06 2.66 -20.75
CA HIS A 37 22.99 2.13 -19.72
C HIS A 37 22.93 2.79 -18.32
N ALA A 38 21.78 3.24 -17.85
CA ALA A 38 21.64 4.05 -16.66
C ALA A 38 21.18 3.28 -15.42
N VAL A 39 20.69 2.03 -15.51
CA VAL A 39 20.17 1.30 -14.34
C VAL A 39 20.69 -0.14 -14.33
N ALA A 40 21.39 -0.54 -13.26
CA ALA A 40 21.73 -1.93 -12.98
C ALA A 40 21.52 -2.23 -11.50
N PHE A 41 21.07 -3.44 -11.16
CA PHE A 41 20.81 -3.86 -9.78
C PHE A 41 21.94 -4.76 -9.28
N ALA A 42 22.26 -4.68 -8.00
CA ALA A 42 23.44 -5.34 -7.44
C ALA A 42 23.20 -6.80 -7.00
N ASP A 43 21.95 -7.20 -6.79
CA ASP A 43 21.60 -8.53 -6.29
C ASP A 43 20.36 -9.11 -6.98
N GLU A 44 20.31 -10.44 -7.10
CA GLU A 44 19.25 -11.17 -7.80
C GLU A 44 17.91 -11.09 -7.05
N ALA A 45 17.92 -10.99 -5.72
CA ALA A 45 16.69 -10.89 -4.93
C ALA A 45 15.93 -9.58 -5.21
N THR A 46 16.66 -8.46 -5.36
CA THR A 46 16.11 -7.18 -5.83
C THR A 46 15.55 -7.31 -7.25
N VAL A 47 16.26 -7.99 -8.15
CA VAL A 47 15.82 -8.25 -9.53
C VAL A 47 14.50 -9.02 -9.53
N GLU A 48 14.41 -10.15 -8.82
CA GLU A 48 13.18 -10.95 -8.73
C GLU A 48 12.01 -10.19 -8.09
N TYR A 49 12.29 -9.41 -7.05
CA TYR A 49 11.28 -8.57 -6.39
C TYR A 49 10.70 -7.54 -7.37
N LEU A 50 11.57 -6.78 -8.05
CA LEU A 50 11.14 -5.74 -8.97
C LEU A 50 10.57 -6.31 -10.26
N GLN A 51 11.03 -7.48 -10.72
CA GLN A 51 10.46 -8.17 -11.87
C GLN A 51 9.00 -8.56 -11.61
N ARG A 52 8.68 -9.06 -10.40
CA ARG A 52 7.29 -9.33 -10.00
C ARG A 52 6.46 -8.06 -9.94
N ALA A 53 6.97 -6.99 -9.33
CA ALA A 53 6.25 -5.71 -9.30
C ALA A 53 6.04 -5.15 -10.73
N TRP A 54 7.04 -5.29 -11.60
CA TRP A 54 6.98 -4.89 -12.99
C TRP A 54 5.97 -5.71 -13.80
N SER A 55 5.82 -7.01 -13.54
CA SER A 55 4.82 -7.82 -14.23
C SER A 55 3.39 -7.36 -13.92
N TYR A 56 3.09 -6.90 -12.70
CA TYR A 56 1.79 -6.28 -12.40
C TYR A 56 1.55 -5.06 -13.28
N LEU A 57 2.51 -4.12 -13.33
CA LEU A 57 2.39 -2.92 -14.16
C LEU A 57 2.24 -3.26 -15.64
N ARG A 58 2.98 -4.28 -16.10
CA ARG A 58 2.89 -4.78 -17.48
C ARG A 58 1.51 -5.32 -17.82
N ASP A 59 0.85 -5.94 -16.86
CA ASP A 59 -0.50 -6.50 -17.00
C ASP A 59 -1.60 -5.44 -16.74
N GLY A 60 -1.23 -4.16 -16.67
CA GLY A 60 -2.13 -3.04 -16.42
C GLY A 60 -2.65 -2.94 -14.97
N LYS A 61 -2.00 -3.65 -14.04
CA LYS A 61 -2.39 -3.73 -12.62
C LYS A 61 -1.42 -2.95 -11.74
N VAL A 62 -1.90 -2.49 -10.60
CA VAL A 62 -1.04 -1.91 -9.56
C VAL A 62 -0.41 -3.07 -8.75
N PRO A 63 0.90 -3.02 -8.41
CA PRO A 63 1.52 -3.99 -7.53
C PRO A 63 0.77 -4.06 -6.18
N PRO A 64 0.71 -5.23 -5.54
CA PRO A 64 0.13 -5.36 -4.21
C PRO A 64 0.90 -4.50 -3.19
N ALA A 65 0.24 -4.17 -2.08
CA ALA A 65 0.87 -3.40 -1.01
C ALA A 65 2.16 -4.07 -0.51
N THR A 66 3.23 -3.29 -0.32
CA THR A 66 4.50 -3.78 0.22
C THR A 66 4.26 -4.46 1.57
N ALA A 67 4.83 -5.65 1.75
CA ALA A 67 4.68 -6.41 2.99
C ALA A 67 5.19 -5.62 4.21
N LEU A 68 4.50 -5.77 5.33
CA LEU A 68 4.78 -5.09 6.61
C LEU A 68 6.12 -5.51 7.25
N ASN A 69 6.60 -6.70 6.89
CA ASN A 69 7.44 -7.51 7.76
C ASN A 69 8.93 -7.17 7.62
N ARG A 70 9.37 -6.70 6.44
CA ARG A 70 10.76 -6.28 6.18
C ARG A 70 10.81 -5.28 5.02
N PRO A 71 11.49 -4.13 5.17
CA PRO A 71 11.70 -3.24 4.06
C PRO A 71 12.71 -3.86 3.08
N THR A 72 12.39 -3.89 1.79
CA THR A 72 13.27 -4.47 0.77
C THR A 72 14.37 -3.48 0.45
N GLN A 73 15.62 -3.82 0.77
CA GLN A 73 16.77 -3.04 0.37
C GLN A 73 16.96 -3.17 -1.15
N ILE A 74 17.16 -2.04 -1.84
CA ILE A 74 17.36 -1.97 -3.28
C ILE A 74 18.70 -1.29 -3.52
N VAL A 75 19.69 -2.05 -4.00
CA VAL A 75 21.00 -1.52 -4.39
C VAL A 75 21.11 -1.53 -5.91
N TRP A 76 21.42 -0.38 -6.48
CA TRP A 76 21.48 -0.20 -7.92
C TRP A 76 22.48 0.88 -8.32
N THR A 77 22.78 0.99 -9.61
CA THR A 77 23.69 2.00 -10.13
C THR A 77 22.99 2.93 -11.09
N LEU A 78 23.21 4.24 -10.94
CA LEU A 78 22.74 5.30 -11.83
C LEU A 78 23.91 6.10 -12.38
N ASP A 79 24.08 6.11 -13.70
CA ASP A 79 25.18 6.82 -14.38
C ASP A 79 26.56 6.46 -13.75
N GLY A 80 26.77 5.18 -13.45
CA GLY A 80 28.00 4.66 -12.82
C GLY A 80 28.14 4.92 -11.31
N ARG A 81 27.13 5.52 -10.65
CA ARG A 81 27.13 5.82 -9.22
C ARG A 81 26.24 4.84 -8.47
N SER A 82 26.77 4.19 -7.44
CA SER A 82 26.01 3.23 -6.63
C SER A 82 25.05 3.95 -5.68
N ILE A 83 23.79 3.53 -5.69
CA ILE A 83 22.67 4.03 -4.91
C ILE A 83 22.12 2.87 -4.06
N GLN A 84 21.82 3.17 -2.80
CA GLN A 84 21.11 2.30 -1.87
C GLN A 84 19.79 2.99 -1.48
N SER A 85 18.68 2.30 -1.65
CA SER A 85 17.35 2.75 -1.22
C SER A 85 16.58 1.59 -0.57
N PHE A 86 15.39 1.87 -0.03
CA PHE A 86 14.53 0.87 0.61
C PHE A 86 13.08 1.02 0.16
N ASP A 87 12.44 -0.09 -0.22
CA ASP A 87 10.99 -0.18 -0.39
C ASP A 87 10.35 -0.71 0.91
N TYR A 88 9.84 0.21 1.74
CA TYR A 88 9.08 -0.11 2.96
C TYR A 88 7.58 0.18 2.83
N ALA A 89 6.72 -0.54 3.55
CA ALA A 89 5.28 -0.31 3.52
C ALA A 89 4.90 1.10 4.03
N GLY A 90 3.96 1.78 3.36
CA GLY A 90 3.55 3.15 3.72
C GLY A 90 3.05 3.30 5.16
N VAL A 91 2.46 2.23 5.72
CA VAL A 91 2.08 2.12 7.13
C VAL A 91 3.24 2.30 8.13
N LEU A 92 4.48 2.11 7.70
CA LEU A 92 5.65 2.29 8.57
C LEU A 92 6.00 3.76 8.77
N VAL A 93 5.45 4.65 7.93
CA VAL A 93 5.63 6.10 8.00
C VAL A 93 4.35 6.87 8.30
N GLU A 94 3.22 6.18 8.41
CA GLU A 94 1.99 6.73 8.96
C GLU A 94 2.14 6.94 10.48
N PRO A 95 1.48 7.95 11.06
CA PRO A 95 1.44 8.12 12.51
C PRO A 95 0.94 6.84 13.18
N SER A 96 1.53 6.45 14.32
CA SER A 96 0.98 5.36 15.13
C SER A 96 -0.48 5.66 15.49
N THR A 97 -1.33 4.63 15.43
CA THR A 97 -2.72 4.72 15.90
C THR A 97 -2.82 4.90 17.41
N ASP A 98 -1.74 4.62 18.14
CA ASP A 98 -1.66 4.90 19.57
C ASP A 98 -1.48 6.42 19.79
N ALA A 99 -2.58 7.07 20.20
CA ALA A 99 -2.75 8.52 20.26
C ALA A 99 -1.73 9.30 21.10
N SER A 100 -0.85 8.62 21.86
CA SER A 100 0.07 9.26 22.79
C SER A 100 1.42 9.68 22.19
N THR A 101 1.84 9.15 21.03
CA THR A 101 3.11 9.55 20.38
C THR A 101 3.05 9.49 18.85
N ARG A 102 2.98 10.67 18.21
CA ARG A 102 3.20 10.82 16.75
C ARG A 102 4.70 10.65 16.45
N GLU A 103 5.16 9.41 16.38
CA GLU A 103 6.55 9.07 16.07
C GLU A 103 6.65 8.14 14.87
N LEU A 104 7.70 8.31 14.05
CA LEU A 104 8.07 7.32 13.04
C LEU A 104 8.50 6.03 13.71
N ARG A 105 8.14 4.88 13.13
CA ARG A 105 8.64 3.58 13.61
C ARG A 105 10.17 3.56 13.60
N ALA A 106 10.76 2.90 14.59
CA ALA A 106 12.21 2.94 14.85
C ALA A 106 13.07 2.58 13.62
N ASP A 107 12.66 1.58 12.84
CA ASP A 107 13.40 1.16 11.64
C ASP A 107 13.37 2.23 10.53
N ALA A 108 12.19 2.80 10.25
CA ALA A 108 12.04 3.86 9.26
C ALA A 108 12.83 5.11 9.69
N ARG A 109 12.71 5.49 10.97
CA ARG A 109 13.50 6.57 11.58
C ARG A 109 15.00 6.33 11.39
N THR A 110 15.50 5.15 11.76
CA THR A 110 16.93 4.82 11.67
C THR A 110 17.43 4.88 10.22
N TRP A 111 16.67 4.35 9.28
CA TRP A 111 17.01 4.40 7.86
C TRP A 111 17.06 5.84 7.33
N LEU A 112 16.00 6.63 7.57
CA LEU A 112 15.91 8.02 7.10
C LEU A 112 17.01 8.91 7.69
N ARG A 113 17.42 8.67 8.95
CA ARG A 113 18.59 9.31 9.58
C ARG A 113 19.91 8.95 8.91
N SER A 114 20.00 7.78 8.29
CA SER A 114 21.22 7.34 7.63
C SER A 114 21.36 7.79 6.17
N CYS A 115 20.33 8.46 5.63
CA CYS A 115 20.28 8.87 4.23
C CYS A 115 21.11 10.14 3.96
N ASP A 116 21.72 10.19 2.78
CA ASP A 116 22.45 11.36 2.28
C ASP A 116 21.51 12.41 1.65
N ALA A 117 20.36 11.98 1.11
CA ALA A 117 19.29 12.84 0.61
C ALA A 117 17.94 12.11 0.69
N LEU A 118 16.83 12.87 0.66
CA LEU A 118 15.48 12.32 0.77
C LEU A 118 14.58 12.79 -0.38
N LEU A 119 13.80 11.86 -0.92
CA LEU A 119 12.73 12.07 -1.88
C LEU A 119 11.39 11.91 -1.14
N VAL A 120 10.60 12.97 -1.07
CA VAL A 120 9.27 12.97 -0.44
C VAL A 120 8.22 12.85 -1.53
N LEU A 121 7.59 11.68 -1.64
CA LEU A 121 6.61 11.38 -2.67
C LEU A 121 5.21 11.74 -2.20
N VAL A 122 4.48 12.46 -3.05
CA VAL A 122 3.08 12.81 -2.80
C VAL A 122 2.25 12.49 -4.04
N ASP A 123 1.04 11.99 -3.85
CA ASP A 123 0.12 11.66 -4.94
C ASP A 123 -0.53 12.93 -5.48
N SER A 124 -0.23 13.31 -6.73
CA SER A 124 -0.84 14.50 -7.34
C SER A 124 -2.33 14.32 -7.64
N ALA A 125 -2.82 13.08 -7.76
CA ALA A 125 -4.23 12.83 -8.05
C ALA A 125 -5.16 13.11 -6.86
N ALA A 126 -4.62 13.04 -5.64
CA ALA A 126 -5.41 13.14 -4.41
C ALA A 126 -4.64 13.88 -3.31
N PRO A 127 -4.55 15.22 -3.38
CA PRO A 127 -3.99 16.03 -2.31
C PRO A 127 -4.85 15.89 -1.04
N HIS A 128 -4.40 15.06 -0.10
CA HIS A 128 -5.12 14.82 1.15
C HIS A 128 -4.34 15.36 2.35
N ILE A 129 -5.05 15.82 3.38
CA ILE A 129 -4.42 16.41 4.58
C ILE A 129 -3.54 15.40 5.33
N GLU A 130 -3.86 14.11 5.23
CA GLU A 130 -3.04 13.02 5.79
C GLU A 130 -1.64 12.95 5.18
N GLN A 131 -1.48 13.36 3.92
CA GLN A 131 -0.17 13.44 3.28
C GLN A 131 0.66 14.55 3.92
N LEU A 132 0.04 15.69 4.24
CA LEU A 132 0.68 16.77 4.98
C LEU A 132 1.09 16.30 6.39
N ASP A 133 0.21 15.61 7.12
CA ASP A 133 0.55 15.04 8.44
C ASP A 133 1.75 14.09 8.36
N THR A 134 1.81 13.25 7.31
CA THR A 134 2.91 12.30 7.08
C THR A 134 4.23 13.02 6.76
N VAL A 135 4.17 14.15 6.04
CA VAL A 135 5.34 15.00 5.77
C VAL A 135 5.76 15.74 7.04
N ASP A 136 4.83 16.32 7.78
CA ASP A 136 5.10 17.07 9.01
C ASP A 136 5.75 16.16 10.08
N LEU A 137 5.33 14.90 10.17
CA LEU A 137 5.96 13.90 11.02
C LEU A 137 7.44 13.68 10.66
N LEU A 138 7.74 13.49 9.36
CA LEU A 138 9.12 13.36 8.89
C LEU A 138 9.94 14.61 9.22
N LEU A 139 9.41 15.80 8.92
CA LEU A 139 10.15 17.05 9.09
C LEU A 139 10.42 17.33 10.57
N SER A 140 9.47 17.03 11.45
CA SER A 140 9.66 17.13 12.90
C SER A 140 10.82 16.25 13.37
N GLU A 141 10.94 15.04 12.83
CA GLU A 141 12.05 14.13 13.16
C GLU A 141 13.40 14.62 12.63
N LEU A 142 13.45 15.17 11.41
CA LEU A 142 14.67 15.74 10.83
C LEU A 142 15.12 17.01 11.56
N GLN A 143 14.18 17.84 12.02
CA GLN A 143 14.47 19.05 12.78
C GLN A 143 15.05 18.72 14.17
N LYS A 144 14.47 17.72 14.86
CA LYS A 144 15.01 17.21 16.13
C LYS A 144 16.46 16.76 15.97
N GLU A 145 16.75 15.98 14.92
CA GLU A 145 18.10 15.49 14.64
C GLU A 145 19.10 16.62 14.33
N SER A 146 18.69 17.61 13.53
CA SER A 146 19.52 18.76 13.17
C SER A 146 19.89 19.60 14.40
N ALA A 147 18.95 19.79 15.32
CA ALA A 147 19.17 20.50 16.59
C ALA A 147 20.18 19.77 17.49
N GLU A 148 20.10 18.44 17.57
CA GLU A 148 20.96 17.61 18.41
C GLU A 148 22.40 17.49 17.87
N THR A 149 22.55 17.27 16.56
CA THR A 149 23.82 16.79 15.99
C THR A 149 24.64 17.87 15.29
N ARG A 150 24.09 19.08 15.07
CA ARG A 150 24.70 20.18 14.28
C ARG A 150 25.18 19.73 12.88
N THR A 151 24.60 18.67 12.33
CA THR A 151 24.88 18.19 10.98
C THR A 151 24.36 19.19 9.94
N PRO A 152 25.03 19.32 8.77
CA PRO A 152 24.47 20.11 7.69
C PRO A 152 23.10 19.57 7.29
N ALA A 153 22.19 20.47 6.89
CA ALA A 153 20.86 20.08 6.48
C ALA A 153 20.91 19.19 5.23
N ARG A 154 20.13 18.11 5.24
CA ARG A 154 20.08 17.14 4.15
C ARG A 154 19.34 17.72 2.94
N PRO A 155 19.76 17.42 1.70
CA PRO A 155 18.95 17.72 0.52
C PRO A 155 17.60 17.01 0.55
N LEU A 156 16.53 17.74 0.24
CA LEU A 156 15.15 17.26 0.19
C LEU A 156 14.53 17.54 -1.19
N ALA A 157 13.86 16.57 -1.79
CA ALA A 157 13.04 16.82 -2.98
C ALA A 157 11.58 16.48 -2.73
N LEU A 158 10.67 17.30 -3.26
CA LEU A 158 9.26 16.96 -3.38
C LEU A 158 9.03 16.29 -4.74
N VAL A 159 8.46 15.08 -4.73
CA VAL A 159 8.19 14.29 -5.94
C VAL A 159 6.68 14.10 -6.07
N LEU A 160 6.06 14.82 -7.01
CA LEU A 160 4.65 14.70 -7.34
C LEU A 160 4.45 13.50 -8.27
N THR A 161 3.92 12.42 -7.72
CA THR A 161 3.68 11.14 -8.41
C THR A 161 2.31 11.11 -9.06
N LYS A 162 2.13 10.23 -10.05
CA LYS A 162 0.90 10.12 -10.86
C LYS A 162 0.58 11.40 -11.62
N TRP A 163 1.62 12.10 -12.07
CA TRP A 163 1.48 13.38 -12.75
C TRP A 163 0.63 13.31 -14.04
N ASP A 164 0.54 12.13 -14.65
CA ASP A 164 -0.34 11.85 -15.78
C ASP A 164 -1.83 12.07 -15.50
N THR A 165 -2.23 12.08 -14.22
CA THR A 165 -3.61 12.39 -13.80
C THR A 165 -3.95 13.88 -13.89
N GLN A 166 -2.95 14.75 -14.05
CA GLN A 166 -3.13 16.20 -14.15
C GLN A 166 -3.33 16.67 -15.60
N GLY A 167 -3.56 15.74 -16.52
CA GLY A 167 -3.75 15.99 -17.94
C GLY A 167 -2.55 15.60 -18.79
N PRO A 168 -2.55 15.97 -20.09
CA PRO A 168 -1.47 15.64 -21.01
C PRO A 168 -0.14 16.23 -20.54
N ILE A 169 0.89 15.37 -20.45
CA ILE A 169 2.22 15.82 -20.07
C ILE A 169 2.83 16.62 -21.23
N PRO A 170 3.22 17.89 -21.01
CA PRO A 170 3.79 18.72 -22.07
C PRO A 170 5.07 18.12 -22.63
N LYS A 171 5.27 18.21 -23.96
CA LYS A 171 6.50 17.71 -24.62
C LYS A 171 7.72 18.61 -24.39
N ARG A 172 7.53 19.87 -24.01
CA ARG A 172 8.59 20.86 -23.78
C ARG A 172 8.75 21.13 -22.28
N SER A 173 9.99 21.28 -21.82
CA SER A 173 10.33 21.52 -20.41
C SER A 173 9.73 22.82 -19.87
N ASP A 174 9.74 23.89 -20.65
CA ASP A 174 9.33 25.22 -20.16
C ASP A 174 7.82 25.26 -19.88
N SER A 175 7.03 24.63 -20.76
CA SER A 175 5.60 24.45 -20.54
C SER A 175 5.27 23.55 -19.36
N GLU A 176 6.18 22.68 -18.96
CA GLU A 176 6.00 21.82 -17.79
C GLU A 176 6.22 22.61 -16.49
N ALA A 177 7.23 23.49 -16.45
CA ALA A 177 7.48 24.35 -15.30
C ALA A 177 6.29 25.29 -15.04
N ASP A 178 5.73 25.87 -16.10
CA ASP A 178 4.51 26.69 -16.00
C ASP A 178 3.31 25.88 -15.51
N HIS A 179 3.14 24.65 -16.02
CA HIS A 179 2.05 23.75 -15.60
C HIS A 179 2.20 23.35 -14.12
N LEU A 180 3.40 22.99 -13.68
CA LEU A 180 3.70 22.69 -12.29
C LEU A 180 3.42 23.91 -11.40
N GLN A 181 3.85 25.10 -11.80
CA GLN A 181 3.64 26.32 -11.03
C GLN A 181 2.14 26.63 -10.89
N ALA A 182 1.37 26.53 -11.98
CA ALA A 182 -0.08 26.69 -11.96
C ALA A 182 -0.75 25.67 -11.03
N TYR A 183 -0.31 24.42 -11.08
CA TYR A 183 -0.82 23.35 -10.22
C TYR A 183 -0.54 23.61 -8.73
N LEU A 184 0.68 24.03 -8.37
CA LEU A 184 1.04 24.34 -6.98
C LEU A 184 0.22 25.51 -6.42
N VAL A 185 -0.06 26.53 -7.24
CA VAL A 185 -0.92 27.66 -6.86
C VAL A 185 -2.37 27.21 -6.65
N GLY A 186 -2.88 26.31 -7.51
CA GLY A 186 -4.24 25.77 -7.42
C GLY A 186 -4.47 24.82 -6.24
N ASN A 187 -3.41 24.34 -5.58
CA ASN A 187 -3.50 23.30 -4.55
C ASN A 187 -2.79 23.71 -3.24
N PRO A 188 -3.53 24.31 -2.28
CA PRO A 188 -2.94 24.84 -1.04
C PRO A 188 -2.18 23.83 -0.18
N VAL A 189 -2.56 22.54 -0.22
CA VAL A 189 -1.88 21.47 0.52
C VAL A 189 -0.44 21.31 0.02
N PHE A 190 -0.20 21.28 -1.29
CA PHE A 190 1.15 21.16 -1.84
C PHE A 190 1.99 22.40 -1.59
N HIS A 191 1.39 23.59 -1.67
CA HIS A 191 2.08 24.82 -1.31
C HIS A 191 2.61 24.76 0.13
N ARG A 192 1.79 24.30 1.08
CA ARG A 192 2.21 24.11 2.47
C ARG A 192 3.33 23.07 2.61
N ILE A 193 3.22 21.93 1.92
CA ILE A 193 4.26 20.90 1.91
C ILE A 193 5.58 21.49 1.37
N GLN A 194 5.52 22.24 0.27
CA GLN A 194 6.67 22.89 -0.34
C GLN A 194 7.33 23.89 0.62
N GLU A 195 6.56 24.77 1.25
CA GLU A 195 7.06 25.75 2.23
C GLU A 195 7.76 25.06 3.40
N ARG A 196 7.14 24.00 3.94
CA ARG A 196 7.68 23.21 5.05
C ARG A 196 8.99 22.52 4.69
N LEU A 197 9.06 21.90 3.52
CA LEU A 197 10.29 21.26 3.03
C LEU A 197 11.40 22.29 2.79
N ARG A 198 11.08 23.44 2.19
CA ARG A 198 12.03 24.53 1.95
C ARG A 198 12.55 25.14 3.25
N ALA A 199 11.70 25.24 4.28
CA ALA A 199 12.06 25.79 5.59
C ALA A 199 13.02 24.92 6.40
N CYS A 200 13.15 23.61 6.09
CA CYS A 200 14.07 22.72 6.80
C CYS A 200 15.56 23.03 6.53
N GLY A 201 15.85 23.97 5.61
CA GLY A 201 17.20 24.37 5.26
C GLY A 201 17.89 23.31 4.38
N GLY A 202 18.79 23.74 3.51
CA GLY A 202 19.48 22.86 2.57
C GLY A 202 19.02 23.02 1.12
N GLN A 203 19.44 22.09 0.27
CA GLN A 203 19.06 22.08 -1.14
C GLN A 203 17.67 21.49 -1.31
N PHE A 204 16.84 22.15 -2.11
CA PHE A 204 15.45 21.75 -2.35
C PHE A 204 15.11 21.78 -3.84
N ALA A 205 14.39 20.77 -4.32
CA ALA A 205 13.88 20.71 -5.68
C ALA A 205 12.49 20.06 -5.73
N ILE A 206 11.74 20.33 -6.79
CA ILE A 206 10.43 19.72 -7.05
C ILE A 206 10.51 18.97 -8.38
N PHE A 207 9.97 17.77 -8.40
CA PHE A 207 9.88 16.94 -9.59
C PHE A 207 8.47 16.41 -9.76
N THR A 208 8.06 16.34 -11.01
CA THR A 208 6.82 15.73 -11.51
C THR A 208 7.20 14.40 -12.14
N VAL A 209 6.58 13.31 -11.71
CA VAL A 209 6.88 11.97 -12.20
C VAL A 209 5.61 11.18 -12.48
N SER A 210 5.67 10.36 -13.52
CA SER A 210 4.62 9.37 -13.78
C SER A 210 5.22 8.03 -14.17
N ALA A 211 4.76 6.97 -13.51
CA ALA A 211 5.10 5.60 -13.85
C ALA A 211 4.55 5.20 -15.23
N PHE A 212 3.42 5.78 -15.63
CA PHE A 212 2.70 5.44 -16.86
C PHE A 212 2.99 6.42 -18.00
N GLY A 213 3.09 7.71 -17.65
CA GLY A 213 3.43 8.87 -18.49
C GLY A 213 2.52 9.17 -19.68
N GLN A 214 1.39 8.45 -19.80
CA GLN A 214 0.22 8.90 -20.55
C GLN A 214 -0.98 9.02 -19.62
N PRO A 215 -1.94 9.92 -19.91
CA PRO A 215 -3.16 10.05 -19.12
C PRO A 215 -3.82 8.68 -18.96
N CYS A 216 -4.00 8.25 -17.72
CA CYS A 216 -4.72 7.01 -17.47
C CYS A 216 -6.16 7.14 -18.01
N PRO A 217 -6.72 6.10 -18.67
CA PRO A 217 -8.06 6.13 -19.24
C PRO A 217 -9.17 6.28 -18.19
N GLY A 218 -8.83 6.11 -16.90
CA GLY A 218 -9.67 6.43 -15.76
C GLY A 218 -8.96 6.10 -14.43
N PRO A 219 -9.53 6.51 -13.28
CA PRO A 219 -8.98 6.18 -11.96
C PRO A 219 -8.86 4.66 -11.77
N GLY A 220 -7.65 4.16 -11.48
CA GLY A 220 -7.40 2.74 -11.22
C GLY A 220 -7.22 1.86 -12.46
N LEU A 221 -7.30 2.42 -13.67
CA LEU A 221 -7.00 1.72 -14.94
C LEU A 221 -5.63 2.15 -15.45
N SER A 222 -4.71 1.20 -15.63
CA SER A 222 -3.40 1.49 -16.23
C SER A 222 -3.50 1.48 -17.76
N PRO A 223 -2.72 2.30 -18.48
CA PRO A 223 -2.66 2.23 -19.94
C PRO A 223 -2.04 0.90 -20.42
N PRO A 224 -2.35 0.45 -21.66
CA PRO A 224 -1.76 -0.75 -22.25
C PRO A 224 -0.22 -0.69 -22.28
N LEU A 225 0.43 -1.85 -22.22
CA LEU A 225 1.90 -1.97 -22.16
C LEU A 225 2.63 -1.23 -23.30
N ALA A 226 2.10 -1.29 -24.53
CA ALA A 226 2.69 -0.61 -25.68
C ALA A 226 2.74 0.92 -25.53
N ASP A 227 1.92 1.46 -24.62
CA ASP A 227 1.73 2.88 -24.39
C ASP A 227 2.42 3.38 -23.11
N LEU A 228 3.06 2.49 -22.32
CA LEU A 228 3.86 2.90 -21.16
C LEU A 228 5.02 3.77 -21.61
N LYS A 229 4.94 5.06 -21.27
CA LYS A 229 5.98 6.06 -21.55
C LYS A 229 6.37 6.76 -20.26
N PRO A 230 7.02 6.08 -19.31
CA PRO A 230 7.28 6.64 -18.00
C PRO A 230 7.95 8.01 -18.10
N PHE A 231 7.48 8.94 -17.28
CA PHE A 231 7.84 10.34 -17.38
C PHE A 231 8.75 10.75 -16.23
N ASN A 232 9.91 11.32 -16.59
CA ASN A 232 10.84 11.99 -15.69
C ASN A 232 11.34 11.15 -14.48
N LEU A 233 11.32 9.82 -14.59
CA LEU A 233 11.60 8.93 -13.45
C LEU A 233 13.02 9.05 -12.89
N LEU A 234 14.02 9.37 -13.71
CA LEU A 234 15.43 9.37 -13.31
C LEU A 234 15.92 10.71 -12.75
N SER A 235 15.26 11.81 -13.09
CA SER A 235 15.70 13.16 -12.69
C SER A 235 15.74 13.38 -11.18
N PRO A 236 14.73 12.95 -10.38
CA PRO A 236 14.81 13.06 -8.91
C PRO A 236 16.02 12.33 -8.33
N TRP A 237 16.36 11.16 -8.88
CA TRP A 237 17.51 10.37 -8.42
C TRP A 237 18.84 11.00 -8.78
N ARG A 238 18.99 11.51 -10.01
CA ARG A 238 20.20 12.23 -10.44
C ARG A 238 20.45 13.43 -9.55
N TRP A 239 19.41 14.24 -9.34
CA TRP A 239 19.47 15.40 -8.46
C TRP A 239 19.85 14.99 -7.03
N ALA A 240 19.23 13.95 -6.47
CA ALA A 240 19.50 13.53 -5.10
C ALA A 240 20.96 13.08 -4.91
N VAL A 241 21.53 12.37 -5.89
CA VAL A 241 22.94 11.97 -5.88
C VAL A 241 23.88 13.17 -6.00
N ASP A 242 23.59 14.10 -6.91
CA ASP A 242 24.38 15.32 -7.09
C ASP A 242 24.36 16.21 -5.83
N ALA A 243 23.18 16.41 -5.25
CA ALA A 243 22.98 17.18 -4.04
C ALA A 243 23.67 16.52 -2.83
N ALA A 244 23.54 15.20 -2.67
CA ALA A 244 24.23 14.43 -1.64
C ALA A 244 25.75 14.53 -1.77
N GLN A 245 26.29 14.46 -2.99
CA GLN A 245 27.72 14.60 -3.24
C GLN A 245 28.22 16.00 -2.85
N GLN A 246 27.48 17.06 -3.22
CA GLN A 246 27.81 18.43 -2.83
C GLN A 246 27.79 18.60 -1.31
N ALA A 247 26.79 18.07 -0.62
CA ALA A 247 26.69 18.10 0.84
C ALA A 247 27.89 17.39 1.52
N ARG A 248 28.26 16.19 1.04
CA ARG A 248 29.43 15.45 1.51
C ARG A 248 30.73 16.23 1.32
N ASP A 249 30.88 16.94 0.20
CA ASP A 249 32.08 17.73 -0.09
C ASP A 249 32.18 18.99 0.80
N VAL A 250 31.05 19.64 1.10
CA VAL A 250 30.98 20.74 2.08
C VAL A 250 31.36 20.24 3.47
N GLU A 251 30.83 19.09 3.90
CA GLU A 251 31.16 18.51 5.20
C GLU A 251 32.65 18.13 5.30
N ARG A 252 33.21 17.53 4.25
CA ARG A 252 34.65 17.22 4.18
C ARG A 252 35.51 18.48 4.27
N ARG A 253 35.12 19.57 3.59
CA ARG A 253 35.81 20.87 3.69
C ARG A 253 35.71 21.44 5.11
N ARG A 254 34.53 21.34 5.76
CA ARG A 254 34.32 21.78 7.15
C ARG A 254 35.16 20.96 8.13
N LYS A 255 35.17 19.63 8.03
CA LYS A 255 36.00 18.74 8.87
C LYS A 255 37.48 19.01 8.67
N ARG A 256 37.94 19.20 7.43
CA ARG A 256 39.33 19.60 7.16
C ARG A 256 39.63 20.95 7.82
N ARG A 257 38.80 21.98 7.65
CA ARG A 257 38.99 23.29 8.30
C ARG A 257 39.03 23.20 9.82
N LEU A 258 38.16 22.39 10.44
CA LEU A 258 38.17 22.15 11.88
C LEU A 258 39.43 21.39 12.33
N GLN A 259 39.89 20.39 11.58
CA GLN A 259 41.14 19.69 11.86
C GLN A 259 42.35 20.61 11.73
N TRP A 260 42.37 21.47 10.70
CA TRP A 260 43.40 22.50 10.53
C TRP A 260 43.36 23.56 11.65
N ALA A 261 42.17 24.02 12.04
CA ALA A 261 41.99 24.97 13.13
C ALA A 261 42.36 24.39 14.50
N ALA A 262 42.02 23.12 14.76
CA ALA A 262 42.44 22.38 15.94
C ALA A 262 43.96 22.17 15.97
N ALA A 263 44.58 21.80 14.85
CA ALA A 263 46.04 21.70 14.75
C ALA A 263 46.74 23.06 15.00
N LEU A 264 46.17 24.17 14.53
CA LEU A 264 46.68 25.53 14.77
C LEU A 264 46.48 25.98 16.23
N THR A 265 45.31 25.74 16.83
CA THR A 265 45.01 26.17 18.21
C THR A 265 45.77 25.34 19.25
N THR A 266 45.99 24.05 19.01
CA THR A 266 46.81 23.21 19.91
C THR A 266 48.28 23.64 19.91
N SER A 267 48.76 24.23 18.81
CA SER A 267 50.14 24.76 18.71
C SER A 267 50.30 26.17 19.32
N VAL A 268 49.23 26.97 19.39
CA VAL A 268 49.27 28.35 19.93
C VAL A 268 48.93 28.40 21.43
N VAL A 269 48.04 27.52 21.92
CA VAL A 269 47.66 27.47 23.34
C VAL A 269 48.74 26.82 24.23
N LEU A 270 49.55 25.91 23.68
CA LEU A 270 50.67 25.28 24.41
C LEU A 270 51.83 26.27 24.70
N CYS A 271 51.96 27.35 23.93
CA CYS A 271 53.02 28.36 24.11
C CYS A 271 52.62 29.55 25.02
N LEU A 272 51.34 29.75 25.33
CA LEU A 272 50.86 30.90 26.11
C LEU A 272 50.43 30.56 27.54
N ALA A 273 50.33 29.28 27.91
CA ALA A 273 49.68 28.85 29.15
C ALA A 273 50.58 28.74 30.40
N ILE A 274 51.90 28.96 30.35
CA ILE A 274 52.78 28.68 31.51
C ILE A 274 53.41 29.94 32.16
N GLY A 275 53.32 31.13 31.56
CA GLY A 275 54.15 32.27 32.01
C GLY A 275 53.54 33.31 32.98
N SER A 276 52.24 33.65 32.89
CA SER A 276 51.79 34.96 33.42
C SER A 276 50.40 34.98 34.08
N ALA A 277 49.83 33.82 34.44
CA ALA A 277 48.39 33.71 34.78
C ALA A 277 48.02 34.01 36.25
N ALA A 278 48.98 34.08 37.18
CA ALA A 278 48.65 34.15 38.62
C ALA A 278 48.46 35.59 39.17
N LEU A 279 49.19 36.59 38.66
CA LEU A 279 49.17 37.97 39.21
C LEU A 279 48.25 38.93 38.43
N LEU A 280 48.19 38.84 37.09
CA LEU A 280 47.28 39.66 36.27
C LEU A 280 45.81 39.24 36.40
N GLY A 281 45.54 37.98 36.76
CA GLY A 281 44.18 37.47 36.93
C GLY A 281 43.43 38.08 38.10
N ARG A 282 44.12 38.49 39.18
CA ARG A 282 43.47 38.98 40.40
C ARG A 282 42.84 40.37 40.23
N ASN A 283 43.52 41.29 39.54
CA ASN A 283 43.00 42.64 39.27
C ASN A 283 41.83 42.60 38.28
N ARG A 284 41.97 41.83 37.20
CA ARG A 284 40.92 41.70 36.19
C ARG A 284 39.66 41.01 36.72
N ALA A 285 39.81 40.01 37.61
CA ALA A 285 38.68 39.41 38.32
C ALA A 285 37.93 40.41 39.23
N SER A 286 38.60 41.49 39.67
CA SER A 286 38.00 42.58 40.44
C SER A 286 37.16 43.50 39.58
N ASP A 287 37.70 43.94 38.44
CA ASP A 287 36.99 44.82 37.53
C ASP A 287 35.76 44.12 36.94
N GLU A 288 35.89 42.84 36.58
CA GLU A 288 34.78 42.05 36.07
C GLU A 288 33.71 41.77 37.14
N TYR A 289 34.10 41.63 38.41
CA TYR A 289 33.14 41.51 39.52
C TYR A 289 32.34 42.80 39.71
N HIS A 290 32.98 43.97 39.71
CA HIS A 290 32.27 45.25 39.84
C HIS A 290 31.36 45.53 38.65
N ARG A 291 31.78 45.16 37.43
CA ARG A 291 30.90 45.23 36.26
C ARG A 291 29.69 44.30 36.41
N LEU A 292 29.89 43.09 36.91
CA LEU A 292 28.81 42.15 37.17
C LEU A 292 27.85 42.70 38.24
N GLU A 293 28.37 43.29 39.30
CA GLU A 293 27.59 43.94 40.36
C GLU A 293 26.76 45.12 39.83
N GLN A 294 27.36 46.01 39.04
CA GLN A 294 26.65 47.11 38.37
C GLN A 294 25.59 46.62 37.38
N PHE A 295 25.91 45.56 36.64
CA PHE A 295 24.96 44.89 35.74
C PHE A 295 23.75 44.37 36.52
N ARG A 296 23.98 43.67 37.64
CA ARG A 296 22.89 43.17 38.49
C ARG A 296 22.05 44.30 39.09
N ALA A 297 22.68 45.37 39.54
CA ALA A 297 21.99 46.54 40.09
C ALA A 297 21.07 47.22 39.06
N SER A 298 21.49 47.27 37.79
CA SER A 298 20.70 47.83 36.69
C SER A 298 19.65 46.86 36.12
N HIS A 299 19.75 45.57 36.41
CA HIS A 299 18.88 44.52 35.89
C HIS A 299 18.20 43.78 37.04
N SER A 300 17.54 44.49 37.96
CA SER A 300 16.95 43.88 39.17
C SER A 300 15.63 43.12 38.93
N ASP A 301 15.00 43.26 37.76
CA ASP A 301 13.72 42.64 37.42
C ASP A 301 13.80 41.09 37.40
N ALA A 302 12.82 40.41 37.98
CA ALA A 302 12.71 38.95 37.94
C ALA A 302 12.73 38.39 36.49
N ALA A 303 12.18 39.12 35.51
CA ALA A 303 12.21 38.72 34.10
C ALA A 303 13.64 38.60 33.53
N LEU A 304 14.59 39.36 34.09
CA LEU A 304 15.99 39.39 33.67
C LEU A 304 16.86 38.35 34.41
N ALA A 305 16.28 37.51 35.27
CA ALA A 305 17.01 36.51 36.04
C ALA A 305 17.81 35.53 35.15
N SER A 306 17.27 35.14 33.99
CA SER A 306 17.97 34.28 33.03
C SER A 306 19.18 34.96 32.38
N GLU A 307 19.17 36.29 32.25
CA GLU A 307 20.27 37.07 31.71
C GLU A 307 21.34 37.31 32.77
N ARG A 308 20.94 37.64 34.01
CA ARG A 308 21.85 37.70 35.16
C ARG A 308 22.58 36.38 35.38
N ARG A 309 21.86 35.25 35.39
CA ARG A 309 22.45 33.91 35.50
C ARG A 309 23.50 33.65 34.41
N ARG A 310 23.26 34.06 33.16
CA ARG A 310 24.22 33.88 32.06
C ARG A 310 25.52 34.67 32.30
N ASN A 311 25.41 35.87 32.86
CA ASN A 311 26.57 36.69 33.23
C ASN A 311 27.30 36.10 34.46
N ASP A 312 26.57 35.59 35.46
CA ASP A 312 27.15 34.86 36.60
C ASP A 312 27.91 33.59 36.13
N ASP A 313 27.32 32.81 35.22
CA ASP A 313 27.95 31.63 34.59
C ASP A 313 29.21 32.00 33.78
N ALA A 314 29.22 33.16 33.13
CA ALA A 314 30.39 33.66 32.42
C ALA A 314 31.52 34.00 33.40
N TYR A 315 31.20 34.71 34.49
CA TYR A 315 32.16 35.03 35.55
C TYR A 315 32.73 33.77 36.21
N LEU A 316 31.86 32.81 36.57
CA LEU A 316 32.27 31.57 37.23
C LEU A 316 33.07 30.63 36.31
N ARG A 317 32.99 30.76 34.98
CA ARG A 317 33.84 30.01 34.05
C ARG A 317 35.18 30.70 33.78
N ALA A 318 35.19 32.03 33.72
CA ALA A 318 36.38 32.80 33.42
C ALA A 318 37.42 32.76 34.55
N TRP A 319 36.98 32.64 35.80
CA TRP A 319 37.84 32.77 36.98
C TRP A 319 37.95 31.47 37.78
N TRP A 320 39.16 30.92 37.92
CA TRP A 320 39.40 29.69 38.66
C TRP A 320 39.24 29.91 40.18
N SER A 321 39.02 28.82 40.95
CA SER A 321 38.69 28.88 42.38
C SER A 321 39.70 29.66 43.24
N TRP A 322 40.97 29.66 42.87
CA TRP A 322 42.07 30.24 43.66
C TRP A 322 42.30 31.75 43.45
N THR A 323 41.73 32.37 42.40
CA THR A 323 41.98 33.81 42.11
C THR A 323 40.98 34.78 42.75
N SER A 324 39.82 34.31 43.23
CA SER A 324 38.76 35.16 43.79
C SER A 324 37.77 34.43 44.70
N LEU A 325 38.28 33.64 45.66
CA LEU A 325 37.49 32.70 46.47
C LEU A 325 36.22 33.31 47.09
N GLY A 326 36.33 34.45 47.79
CA GLY A 326 35.17 35.11 48.41
C GLY A 326 34.15 35.70 47.42
N ARG A 327 34.60 36.22 46.28
CA ARG A 327 33.69 36.76 45.25
C ARG A 327 32.98 35.66 44.48
N ARG A 328 33.63 34.51 44.27
CA ARG A 328 33.00 33.34 43.64
C ARG A 328 31.87 32.78 44.49
N GLU A 329 32.01 32.77 45.81
CA GLU A 329 30.95 32.36 46.72
C GLU A 329 29.72 33.28 46.56
N THR A 330 29.91 34.59 46.62
CA THR A 330 28.85 35.58 46.39
C THR A 330 28.20 35.43 45.01
N VAL A 331 28.98 35.29 43.93
CA VAL A 331 28.43 35.08 42.57
C VAL A 331 27.72 33.72 42.45
N SER A 332 28.16 32.70 43.18
CA SER A 332 27.49 31.39 43.23
C SER A 332 26.14 31.47 43.93
N GLU A 333 26.05 32.23 45.03
CA GLU A 333 24.77 32.50 45.72
C GLU A 333 23.82 33.30 44.84
N TRP A 334 24.32 34.34 44.17
CA TRP A 334 23.58 35.13 43.18
C TRP A 334 23.00 34.26 42.07
N ARG A 335 23.85 33.41 41.48
CA ARG A 335 23.44 32.45 40.46
C ARG A 335 22.36 31.52 40.96
N ALA A 336 22.49 30.98 42.17
CA ALA A 336 21.51 30.08 42.75
C ALA A 336 20.16 30.78 43.00
N SER A 337 20.18 32.05 43.41
CA SER A 337 18.98 32.89 43.57
C SER A 337 18.31 33.18 42.23
N ASP A 338 19.09 33.57 41.21
CA ASP A 338 18.56 33.83 39.87
C ASP A 338 18.09 32.56 39.17
N ASP A 339 18.69 31.41 39.47
CA ASP A 339 18.20 30.11 39.01
C ASP A 339 16.80 29.81 39.54
N ARG A 340 16.49 30.18 40.79
CA ARG A 340 15.13 30.07 41.36
C ARG A 340 14.18 31.07 40.69
N ALA A 341 14.55 32.35 40.65
CA ALA A 341 13.73 33.40 40.04
C ALA A 341 13.45 33.12 38.54
N ALA A 342 14.42 32.62 37.78
CA ALA A 342 14.26 32.26 36.39
C ALA A 342 13.38 31.01 36.18
N ARG A 343 13.30 30.09 37.15
CA ARG A 343 12.34 28.98 37.11
C ARG A 343 10.93 29.49 37.41
N GLU A 344 10.75 30.27 38.47
CA GLU A 344 9.46 30.85 38.85
C GLU A 344 8.89 31.75 37.74
N HIS A 345 9.73 32.58 37.11
CA HIS A 345 9.32 33.41 35.99
C HIS A 345 8.90 32.59 34.77
N ARG A 346 9.67 31.54 34.41
CA ARG A 346 9.29 30.63 33.30
C ARG A 346 8.00 29.89 33.59
N GLU A 347 7.80 29.40 34.82
CA GLU A 347 6.55 28.76 35.23
C GLU A 347 5.37 29.74 35.20
N ALA A 348 5.58 31.01 35.53
CA ALA A 348 4.56 32.05 35.39
C ALA A 348 4.27 32.36 33.91
N GLU A 349 5.28 32.53 33.07
CA GLU A 349 5.13 32.73 31.63
C GLU A 349 4.45 31.54 30.96
N GLU A 350 4.84 30.31 31.29
CA GLU A 350 4.23 29.08 30.78
C GLU A 350 2.77 28.97 31.20
N ARG A 351 2.42 29.34 32.45
CA ARG A 351 1.02 29.44 32.90
C ARG A 351 0.23 30.43 32.05
N VAL A 352 0.72 31.65 31.88
CA VAL A 352 0.08 32.68 31.05
C VAL A 352 -0.04 32.24 29.58
N GLN A 353 0.99 31.60 29.02
CA GLN A 353 0.96 31.07 27.66
C GLN A 353 0.00 29.88 27.52
N ARG A 354 -0.12 29.03 28.54
CA ARG A 354 -1.08 27.92 28.57
C ARG A 354 -2.51 28.46 28.62
N GLU A 355 -2.79 29.47 29.44
CA GLU A 355 -4.08 30.17 29.50
C GLU A 355 -4.42 30.85 28.17
N ARG A 356 -3.46 31.55 27.54
CA ARG A 356 -3.67 32.16 26.22
C ARG A 356 -3.97 31.13 25.13
N ARG A 357 -3.23 30.01 25.12
CA ARG A 357 -3.47 28.90 24.17
C ARG A 357 -4.84 28.26 24.41
N HIS A 358 -5.17 28.00 25.67
CA HIS A 358 -6.49 27.49 26.07
C HIS A 358 -7.62 28.40 25.61
N ALA A 359 -7.53 29.71 25.86
CA ALA A 359 -8.52 30.69 25.41
C ALA A 359 -8.62 30.75 23.88
N SER A 360 -7.49 30.77 23.18
CA SER A 360 -7.45 30.77 21.70
C SER A 360 -8.05 29.50 21.10
N ASP A 361 -7.71 28.33 21.63
CA ASP A 361 -8.24 27.05 21.17
C ASP A 361 -9.74 26.95 21.47
N TYR A 362 -10.18 27.45 22.61
CA TYR A 362 -11.60 27.51 22.96
C TYR A 362 -12.39 28.39 21.99
N TRP A 363 -11.89 29.58 21.67
CA TRP A 363 -12.52 30.45 20.67
C TRP A 363 -12.57 29.80 19.29
N ARG A 364 -11.48 29.15 18.85
CA ARG A 364 -11.46 28.38 17.60
C ARG A 364 -12.54 27.30 17.58
N VAL A 365 -12.66 26.56 18.67
CA VAL A 365 -13.67 25.50 18.81
C VAL A 365 -15.09 26.04 18.67
N LEU A 366 -15.40 27.21 19.26
CA LEU A 366 -16.71 27.83 19.12
C LEU A 366 -16.98 28.33 17.69
N THR A 367 -16.04 29.03 17.08
CA THR A 367 -16.24 29.69 15.78
C THR A 367 -16.16 28.69 14.62
N GLU A 368 -15.08 27.92 14.55
CA GLU A 368 -14.88 26.93 13.48
C GLU A 368 -15.82 25.74 13.65
N GLY A 369 -16.09 25.30 14.89
CA GLY A 369 -17.03 24.22 15.15
C GLY A 369 -18.45 24.55 14.69
N SER A 370 -18.93 25.78 14.95
CA SER A 370 -20.23 26.25 14.45
C SER A 370 -20.26 26.35 12.91
N LEU A 371 -19.17 26.85 12.31
CA LEU A 371 -19.04 26.92 10.85
C LEU A 371 -19.11 25.53 10.21
N LEU A 372 -18.39 24.54 10.77
CA LEU A 372 -18.40 23.16 10.28
C LEU A 372 -19.79 22.54 10.35
N ILE A 373 -20.53 22.75 11.43
CA ILE A 373 -21.92 22.27 11.56
C ILE A 373 -22.81 22.91 10.48
N SER A 374 -22.73 24.23 10.27
CA SER A 374 -23.55 24.90 9.25
C SER A 374 -23.25 24.44 7.81
N GLN A 375 -22.02 23.97 7.56
CA GLN A 375 -21.60 23.40 6.28
C GLN A 375 -21.82 21.87 6.17
N LYS A 376 -22.52 21.24 7.11
CA LYS A 376 -22.78 19.79 7.15
C LYS A 376 -21.50 18.93 7.29
N TYR A 377 -20.51 19.45 8.02
CA TYR A 377 -19.29 18.74 8.41
C TYR A 377 -19.30 18.38 9.90
N GLU A 378 -20.37 17.72 10.34
CA GLU A 378 -20.62 17.44 11.76
C GLU A 378 -19.58 16.48 12.37
N SER A 379 -19.05 15.53 11.59
CA SER A 379 -17.97 14.63 12.04
C SER A 379 -16.67 15.39 12.35
N SER A 380 -16.30 16.34 11.50
CA SER A 380 -15.12 17.20 11.71
C SER A 380 -15.30 18.10 12.94
N ALA A 381 -16.50 18.63 13.15
CA ALA A 381 -16.83 19.40 14.36
C ALA A 381 -16.72 18.52 15.61
N PHE A 382 -17.29 17.30 15.58
CA PHE A 382 -17.20 16.34 16.69
C PHE A 382 -15.75 16.03 17.07
N GLU A 383 -14.89 15.74 16.09
CA GLU A 383 -13.46 15.46 16.31
C GLU A 383 -12.70 16.68 16.86
N MET A 384 -13.03 17.88 16.41
CA MET A 384 -12.48 19.12 16.94
C MET A 384 -12.84 19.31 18.41
N TYR A 385 -14.11 19.11 18.79
CA TYR A 385 -14.56 19.17 20.18
C TYR A 385 -13.88 18.10 21.04
N ARG A 386 -13.79 16.85 20.53
CA ARG A 386 -13.11 15.74 21.21
C ARG A 386 -11.66 16.08 21.52
N LYS A 387 -10.92 16.57 20.54
CA LYS A 387 -9.52 16.96 20.70
C LYS A 387 -9.33 18.06 21.74
N PHE A 388 -10.23 19.04 21.79
CA PHE A 388 -10.19 20.08 22.83
C PHE A 388 -10.39 19.49 24.23
N LEU A 389 -11.38 18.61 24.40
CA LEU A 389 -11.67 17.95 25.68
C LEU A 389 -10.53 17.05 26.15
N GLU A 390 -9.85 16.36 25.24
CA GLU A 390 -8.66 15.55 25.52
C GLU A 390 -7.45 16.41 25.89
N THR A 391 -7.27 17.56 25.22
CA THR A 391 -6.13 18.47 25.46
C THR A 391 -6.29 19.27 26.75
N TYR A 392 -7.52 19.63 27.11
CA TYR A 392 -7.84 20.50 28.25
C TYR A 392 -8.90 19.86 29.18
N PRO A 393 -8.58 18.75 29.86
CA PRO A 393 -9.53 17.99 30.70
C PRO A 393 -9.98 18.72 31.98
N ASP A 394 -9.33 19.83 32.34
CA ASP A 394 -9.68 20.69 33.48
C ASP A 394 -10.22 22.07 33.06
N SER A 395 -10.52 22.26 31.78
CA SER A 395 -11.03 23.53 31.25
C SER A 395 -12.36 23.93 31.92
N PRO A 396 -12.53 25.22 32.30
CA PRO A 396 -13.81 25.71 32.84
C PRO A 396 -14.97 25.60 31.82
N HIS A 397 -14.65 25.43 30.54
CA HIS A 397 -15.63 25.34 29.44
C HIS A 397 -16.04 23.91 29.08
N ILE A 398 -15.60 22.88 29.82
CA ILE A 398 -15.85 21.47 29.48
C ILE A 398 -17.33 21.16 29.32
N LYS A 399 -18.18 21.65 30.22
CA LYS A 399 -19.62 21.38 30.16
C LYS A 399 -20.23 21.89 28.84
N GLN A 400 -19.85 23.11 28.43
CA GLN A 400 -20.31 23.71 27.18
C GLN A 400 -19.77 22.97 25.96
N VAL A 401 -18.46 22.67 25.92
CA VAL A 401 -17.86 21.95 24.79
C VAL A 401 -18.39 20.52 24.68
N ARG A 402 -18.69 19.84 25.80
CA ARG A 402 -19.37 18.53 25.78
C ARG A 402 -20.78 18.64 25.20
N SER A 403 -21.55 19.66 25.59
CA SER A 403 -22.86 19.91 24.99
C SER A 403 -22.76 20.09 23.47
N LEU A 404 -21.81 20.91 23.01
CA LEU A 404 -21.57 21.11 21.56
C LEU A 404 -21.13 19.83 20.85
N GLN A 405 -20.30 19.01 21.51
CA GLN A 405 -19.89 17.70 21.00
C GLN A 405 -21.09 16.76 20.85
N GLU A 406 -21.96 16.70 21.86
CA GLU A 406 -23.17 15.87 21.84
C GLU A 406 -24.16 16.32 20.77
N ASP A 407 -24.34 17.64 20.58
CA ASP A 407 -25.19 18.20 19.54
C ASP A 407 -24.62 17.91 18.14
N ALA A 408 -23.31 18.09 17.92
CA ALA A 408 -22.67 17.74 16.66
C ALA A 408 -22.79 16.24 16.36
N ARG A 409 -22.60 15.38 17.36
CA ARG A 409 -22.79 13.93 17.24
C ARG A 409 -24.23 13.58 16.86
N ARG A 410 -25.22 14.19 17.51
CA ARG A 410 -26.65 13.96 17.23
C ARG A 410 -27.02 14.36 15.81
N ASN A 411 -26.59 15.54 15.37
CA ASN A 411 -26.82 16.01 14.00
C ASN A 411 -26.15 15.09 12.96
N TRP A 412 -24.91 14.67 13.24
CA TRP A 412 -24.19 13.70 12.40
C TRP A 412 -24.95 12.36 12.29
N ASP A 413 -25.41 11.84 13.42
CA ASP A 413 -26.17 10.60 13.54
C ASP A 413 -27.48 10.68 12.75
N GLU A 414 -28.33 11.66 13.03
CA GLU A 414 -29.64 11.85 12.38
C GLU A 414 -29.51 12.02 10.86
N ARG A 415 -28.57 12.86 10.39
CA ARG A 415 -28.35 13.09 8.96
C ARG A 415 -27.85 11.82 8.26
N THR A 416 -26.83 11.18 8.81
CA THR A 416 -26.23 9.98 8.19
C THR A 416 -27.23 8.83 8.18
N TRP A 417 -28.05 8.69 9.23
CA TRP A 417 -29.13 7.72 9.29
C TRP A 417 -30.19 7.98 8.22
N ALA A 418 -30.66 9.22 8.08
CA ALA A 418 -31.63 9.58 7.05
C ALA A 418 -31.11 9.31 5.64
N GLU A 419 -29.85 9.64 5.36
CA GLU A 419 -29.18 9.33 4.09
C GLU A 419 -29.07 7.81 3.84
N LEU A 420 -28.77 7.03 4.89
CA LEU A 420 -28.71 5.58 4.79
C LEU A 420 -30.09 4.97 4.52
N GLN A 421 -31.14 5.43 5.21
CA GLN A 421 -32.52 4.98 4.98
C GLN A 421 -33.00 5.32 3.57
N GLU A 422 -32.72 6.54 3.10
CA GLU A 422 -33.06 6.95 1.74
C GLU A 422 -32.33 6.07 0.71
N TYR A 423 -31.04 5.83 0.92
CA TYR A 423 -30.24 4.97 0.05
C TYR A 423 -30.77 3.53 0.03
N HIS A 424 -31.10 2.97 1.20
CA HIS A 424 -31.68 1.63 1.30
C HIS A 424 -33.04 1.55 0.60
N ARG A 425 -33.90 2.57 0.72
CA ARG A 425 -35.19 2.62 0.04
C ARG A 425 -35.05 2.71 -1.48
N GLN A 426 -34.11 3.53 -1.97
CA GLN A 426 -33.89 3.73 -3.40
C GLN A 426 -33.18 2.55 -4.08
N TYR A 427 -32.19 1.95 -3.40
CA TYR A 427 -31.25 1.01 -4.01
C TYR A 427 -31.19 -0.38 -3.37
N GLY A 428 -31.95 -0.62 -2.30
CA GLY A 428 -31.95 -1.91 -1.61
C GLY A 428 -32.27 -3.09 -2.53
N ALA A 429 -33.16 -2.89 -3.51
CA ALA A 429 -33.56 -3.91 -4.47
C ALA A 429 -32.70 -3.92 -5.77
N THR A 430 -32.00 -2.84 -6.10
CA THR A 430 -31.35 -2.65 -7.41
C THR A 430 -29.90 -3.16 -7.48
N GLY A 431 -29.42 -3.80 -6.42
CA GLY A 431 -28.22 -4.66 -6.48
C GLY A 431 -26.88 -3.96 -6.21
N ASN A 432 -26.84 -2.71 -5.76
CA ASN A 432 -25.58 -2.10 -5.31
C ASN A 432 -25.29 -2.36 -3.83
N ILE A 433 -25.28 -3.65 -3.46
CA ILE A 433 -25.13 -4.09 -2.07
C ILE A 433 -23.79 -3.62 -1.47
N GLN A 434 -22.73 -3.55 -2.27
CA GLN A 434 -21.42 -3.07 -1.81
C GLN A 434 -21.47 -1.63 -1.29
N ASN A 435 -22.15 -0.73 -2.01
CA ASN A 435 -22.32 0.66 -1.57
C ASN A 435 -23.25 0.77 -0.35
N LEU A 436 -24.28 -0.07 -0.27
CA LEU A 436 -25.13 -0.14 0.93
C LEU A 436 -24.31 -0.56 2.15
N LEU A 437 -23.52 -1.62 2.05
CA LEU A 437 -22.63 -2.10 3.12
C LEU A 437 -21.61 -1.03 3.53
N ALA A 438 -21.03 -0.30 2.58
CA ALA A 438 -20.12 0.80 2.87
C ALA A 438 -20.81 1.91 3.68
N ARG A 439 -22.02 2.31 3.28
CA ARG A 439 -22.81 3.33 4.00
C ARG A 439 -23.24 2.88 5.39
N ILE A 440 -23.66 1.62 5.55
CA ILE A 440 -24.00 1.06 6.86
C ILE A 440 -22.76 1.09 7.78
N ARG A 441 -21.59 0.69 7.27
CA ARG A 441 -20.34 0.73 8.05
C ARG A 441 -19.92 2.15 8.41
N THR A 442 -20.10 3.12 7.50
CA THR A 442 -19.90 4.55 7.80
C THR A 442 -20.82 5.01 8.92
N TYR A 443 -22.10 4.65 8.90
CA TYR A 443 -23.02 4.98 9.97
C TYR A 443 -22.64 4.31 11.31
N LEU A 444 -22.26 3.03 11.28
CA LEU A 444 -21.83 2.28 12.47
C LEU A 444 -20.50 2.79 13.06
N SER A 445 -19.74 3.61 12.32
CA SER A 445 -18.54 4.28 12.83
C SER A 445 -18.86 5.47 13.74
N ILE A 446 -20.10 5.97 13.74
CA ILE A 446 -20.54 7.07 14.60
C ILE A 446 -20.54 6.61 16.07
N PRO A 447 -19.84 7.31 16.98
CA PRO A 447 -19.86 6.99 18.40
C PRO A 447 -21.29 7.04 18.95
N GLN A 448 -21.70 5.97 19.63
CA GLN A 448 -23.02 5.87 20.27
C GLN A 448 -24.20 6.16 19.32
N ALA A 449 -24.09 5.75 18.04
CA ALA A 449 -25.16 5.89 17.05
C ALA A 449 -26.52 5.41 17.59
N SER A 450 -27.56 6.24 17.48
CA SER A 450 -28.86 6.02 18.10
C SER A 450 -29.60 4.83 17.48
N HIS A 451 -29.40 4.59 16.19
CA HIS A 451 -30.02 3.48 15.43
C HIS A 451 -29.04 2.34 15.15
N ARG A 452 -28.08 2.11 16.08
CA ARG A 452 -27.04 1.09 15.91
C ARG A 452 -27.62 -0.31 15.70
N ARG A 453 -28.65 -0.69 16.47
CA ARG A 453 -29.26 -2.02 16.38
C ARG A 453 -29.93 -2.24 15.03
N GLU A 454 -30.66 -1.24 14.54
CA GLU A 454 -31.31 -1.26 13.23
C GLU A 454 -30.26 -1.30 12.10
N ALA A 455 -29.18 -0.52 12.21
CA ALA A 455 -28.09 -0.55 11.26
C ALA A 455 -27.34 -1.90 11.24
N GLU A 456 -27.11 -2.52 12.40
CA GLU A 456 -26.53 -3.86 12.51
C GLU A 456 -27.44 -4.93 11.89
N ALA A 457 -28.77 -4.84 12.10
CA ALA A 457 -29.73 -5.72 11.45
C ALA A 457 -29.76 -5.53 9.92
N MET A 458 -29.69 -4.27 9.44
CA MET A 458 -29.55 -3.98 8.00
C MET A 458 -28.23 -4.53 7.43
N LEU A 459 -27.13 -4.42 8.19
CA LEU A 459 -25.83 -4.96 7.79
C LEU A 459 -25.93 -6.48 7.60
N GLU A 460 -26.51 -7.18 8.57
CA GLU A 460 -26.64 -8.62 8.53
C GLU A 460 -27.54 -9.09 7.37
N ALA A 461 -28.68 -8.41 7.15
CA ALA A 461 -29.55 -8.69 6.01
C ALA A 461 -28.83 -8.46 4.67
N ALA A 462 -28.16 -7.31 4.50
CA ALA A 462 -27.42 -6.99 3.28
C ALA A 462 -26.23 -7.95 3.04
N GLU A 463 -25.55 -8.41 4.09
CA GLU A 463 -24.49 -9.43 3.96
C GLU A 463 -25.05 -10.78 3.53
N ARG A 464 -26.24 -11.19 4.01
CA ARG A 464 -26.93 -12.41 3.55
C ARG A 464 -27.38 -12.31 2.10
N ASP A 465 -27.96 -11.17 1.69
CA ASP A 465 -28.39 -10.95 0.31
C ASP A 465 -27.18 -10.96 -0.64
N TRP A 466 -26.06 -10.36 -0.24
CA TRP A 466 -24.82 -10.43 -1.01
C TRP A 466 -24.28 -11.86 -1.16
N ASP A 467 -24.28 -12.62 -0.06
CA ASP A 467 -23.88 -14.04 -0.06
C ASP A 467 -24.74 -14.85 -1.04
N ARG A 468 -26.06 -14.65 -1.01
CA ARG A 468 -27.00 -15.27 -1.95
C ARG A 468 -26.70 -14.89 -3.40
N ASP A 469 -26.62 -13.61 -3.72
CA ASP A 469 -26.47 -13.14 -5.09
C ASP A 469 -25.18 -13.67 -5.75
N GLU A 470 -24.09 -13.67 -5.00
CA GLU A 470 -22.82 -14.19 -5.50
C GLU A 470 -22.86 -15.71 -5.66
N TYR A 471 -23.45 -16.43 -4.70
CA TYR A 471 -23.64 -17.86 -4.81
C TYR A 471 -24.56 -18.24 -5.97
N ASP A 472 -25.67 -17.52 -6.18
CA ASP A 472 -26.60 -17.76 -7.28
C ASP A 472 -25.97 -17.43 -8.64
N ARG A 473 -25.07 -16.44 -8.71
CA ARG A 473 -24.25 -16.21 -9.89
C ARG A 473 -23.32 -17.39 -10.17
N LEU A 474 -22.58 -17.85 -9.15
CA LEU A 474 -21.71 -19.03 -9.26
C LEU A 474 -22.50 -20.27 -9.70
N ARG A 475 -23.66 -20.51 -9.08
CA ARG A 475 -24.54 -21.63 -9.38
C ARG A 475 -25.06 -21.56 -10.82
N ARG A 476 -25.51 -20.39 -11.29
CA ARG A 476 -25.91 -20.21 -12.69
C ARG A 476 -24.77 -20.52 -13.65
N GLU A 477 -23.55 -20.04 -13.36
CA GLU A 477 -22.39 -20.33 -14.20
C GLU A 477 -22.10 -21.84 -14.26
N SER A 478 -22.17 -22.52 -13.12
CA SER A 478 -21.96 -23.98 -13.05
C SER A 478 -22.99 -24.79 -13.83
N LEU A 479 -24.17 -24.22 -14.11
CA LEU A 479 -25.25 -24.85 -14.88
C LEU A 479 -25.15 -24.58 -16.39
N ASN A 480 -24.33 -23.61 -16.82
CA ASN A 480 -24.26 -23.19 -18.22
C ASN A 480 -23.57 -24.23 -19.13
N GLY A 481 -22.75 -25.13 -18.58
CA GLY A 481 -22.09 -26.16 -19.37
C GLY A 481 -20.93 -26.88 -18.69
N LEU A 482 -20.41 -27.88 -19.39
CA LEU A 482 -19.21 -28.64 -19.03
C LEU A 482 -18.04 -28.35 -19.98
N ASP A 483 -18.10 -27.27 -20.76
CA ASP A 483 -16.94 -26.85 -21.55
C ASP A 483 -15.84 -26.29 -20.65
N GLY A 484 -14.60 -26.39 -21.13
CA GLY A 484 -13.43 -26.01 -20.33
C GLY A 484 -13.48 -24.56 -19.83
N LYS A 485 -13.97 -23.63 -20.66
CA LYS A 485 -14.02 -22.21 -20.32
C LYS A 485 -15.04 -21.92 -19.23
N THR A 486 -16.26 -22.46 -19.34
CA THR A 486 -17.28 -22.30 -18.30
C THR A 486 -16.84 -22.89 -16.97
N LEU A 487 -16.13 -24.02 -16.96
CA LEU A 487 -15.57 -24.58 -15.72
C LEU A 487 -14.46 -23.70 -15.12
N GLU A 488 -13.58 -23.11 -15.93
CA GLU A 488 -12.57 -22.15 -15.44
C GLU A 488 -13.19 -20.86 -14.89
N ASP A 489 -14.21 -20.33 -15.59
CA ASP A 489 -14.95 -19.16 -15.12
C ASP A 489 -15.70 -19.47 -13.79
N THR A 490 -16.25 -20.68 -13.67
CA THR A 490 -16.88 -21.18 -12.43
C THR A 490 -15.86 -21.36 -11.32
N GLU A 491 -14.67 -21.91 -11.59
CA GLU A 491 -13.57 -22.04 -10.62
C GLU A 491 -13.16 -20.68 -10.09
N ARG A 492 -12.99 -19.68 -10.97
CA ARG A 492 -12.61 -18.33 -10.56
C ARG A 492 -13.65 -17.72 -9.62
N LEU A 493 -14.94 -17.90 -9.92
CA LEU A 493 -16.04 -17.43 -9.06
C LEU A 493 -16.07 -18.18 -7.72
N ALA A 494 -15.89 -19.50 -7.73
CA ALA A 494 -15.89 -20.34 -6.54
C ALA A 494 -14.71 -20.01 -5.61
N SER A 495 -13.51 -19.87 -6.18
CA SER A 495 -12.30 -19.44 -5.48
C SER A 495 -12.46 -18.04 -4.88
N ALA A 496 -13.07 -17.10 -5.62
CA ALA A 496 -13.37 -15.76 -5.10
C ALA A 496 -14.35 -15.81 -3.92
N TYR A 497 -15.43 -16.60 -4.04
CA TYR A 497 -16.43 -16.79 -2.99
C TYR A 497 -15.81 -17.34 -1.69
N VAL A 498 -15.02 -18.41 -1.78
CA VAL A 498 -14.38 -19.04 -0.61
C VAL A 498 -13.35 -18.10 0.04
N ARG A 499 -12.54 -17.40 -0.75
CA ARG A 499 -11.48 -16.49 -0.25
C ARG A 499 -12.01 -15.15 0.26
N ALA A 500 -13.25 -14.78 -0.06
CA ALA A 500 -13.81 -13.53 0.38
C ALA A 500 -13.78 -13.40 1.91
N SER A 501 -13.26 -12.28 2.40
CA SER A 501 -13.23 -11.94 3.83
C SER A 501 -14.57 -11.35 4.25
N ARG A 502 -15.57 -12.21 4.44
CA ARG A 502 -16.93 -11.83 4.88
C ARG A 502 -17.34 -12.67 6.08
N ARG A 503 -18.21 -12.08 6.91
CA ARG A 503 -18.73 -12.71 8.13
C ARG A 503 -19.71 -13.84 7.80
N VAL A 504 -20.56 -13.64 6.79
CA VAL A 504 -21.58 -14.60 6.34
C VAL A 504 -21.12 -15.23 5.02
N LYS A 505 -20.98 -16.56 5.01
CA LYS A 505 -20.71 -17.39 3.82
C LYS A 505 -21.37 -18.76 3.97
N THR A 506 -22.67 -18.79 3.78
CA THR A 506 -23.56 -19.92 4.11
C THR A 506 -23.22 -21.17 3.30
N MET A 507 -22.79 -20.98 2.05
CA MET A 507 -22.58 -22.06 1.07
C MET A 507 -21.10 -22.45 0.89
N THR A 508 -20.23 -22.10 1.85
CA THR A 508 -18.79 -22.42 1.76
C THR A 508 -18.53 -23.92 1.56
N GLY A 509 -19.26 -24.80 2.26
CA GLY A 509 -19.08 -26.25 2.17
C GLY A 509 -19.32 -26.81 0.76
N PRO A 510 -20.51 -26.63 0.16
CA PRO A 510 -20.77 -27.06 -1.21
C PRO A 510 -19.82 -26.45 -2.25
N VAL A 511 -19.46 -25.16 -2.12
CA VAL A 511 -18.52 -24.52 -3.03
C VAL A 511 -17.11 -25.12 -2.90
N GLN A 512 -16.66 -25.44 -1.68
CA GLN A 512 -15.38 -26.12 -1.48
C GLN A 512 -15.38 -27.53 -2.08
N GLN A 513 -16.46 -28.29 -1.94
CA GLN A 513 -16.58 -29.62 -2.58
C GLN A 513 -16.48 -29.52 -4.11
N TRP A 514 -17.07 -28.48 -4.69
CA TRP A 514 -16.95 -28.19 -6.12
C TRP A 514 -15.51 -27.84 -6.51
N LEU A 515 -14.82 -26.98 -5.74
CA LEU A 515 -13.40 -26.66 -5.96
C LEU A 515 -12.50 -27.89 -5.81
N ASP A 516 -12.76 -28.72 -4.81
CA ASP A 516 -12.00 -29.96 -4.58
C ASP A 516 -12.21 -30.96 -5.72
N TRP A 517 -13.40 -30.99 -6.32
CA TRP A 517 -13.65 -31.76 -7.54
C TRP A 517 -12.84 -31.20 -8.71
N PHE A 518 -12.90 -29.89 -8.97
CA PHE A 518 -12.15 -29.28 -10.07
C PHE A 518 -10.63 -29.43 -9.91
N GLY A 519 -10.13 -29.27 -8.68
CA GLY A 519 -8.72 -29.42 -8.33
C GLY A 519 -8.16 -30.83 -8.61
N ARG A 520 -9.00 -31.87 -8.69
CA ARG A 520 -8.56 -33.24 -9.03
C ARG A 520 -8.06 -33.35 -10.46
N PHE A 521 -8.53 -32.50 -11.38
CA PHE A 521 -8.07 -32.51 -12.77
C PHE A 521 -6.71 -31.84 -12.94
N GLN A 522 -6.27 -31.00 -11.99
CA GLN A 522 -4.98 -30.30 -12.07
C GLN A 522 -3.77 -31.27 -11.96
N VAL A 523 -4.01 -32.46 -11.42
CA VAL A 523 -3.04 -33.55 -11.31
C VAL A 523 -3.49 -34.69 -12.20
N SER A 524 -2.54 -35.36 -12.88
CA SER A 524 -2.85 -36.54 -13.67
C SER A 524 -3.46 -37.63 -12.77
N ARG A 525 -4.64 -38.13 -13.14
CA ARG A 525 -5.37 -39.17 -12.41
C ARG A 525 -6.02 -40.15 -13.38
N HIS A 526 -6.31 -41.34 -12.85
CA HIS A 526 -7.08 -42.35 -13.55
C HIS A 526 -8.59 -42.10 -13.37
N TYR A 527 -9.32 -42.14 -14.47
CA TYR A 527 -10.76 -41.98 -14.53
C TYR A 527 -11.40 -43.25 -15.05
N HIS A 528 -12.60 -43.52 -14.54
CA HIS A 528 -13.37 -44.68 -14.94
C HIS A 528 -14.45 -44.31 -15.95
N ILE A 529 -14.40 -44.90 -17.15
CA ILE A 529 -15.36 -44.67 -18.23
C ILE A 529 -16.05 -45.98 -18.56
N ARG A 530 -17.38 -46.00 -18.41
CA ARG A 530 -18.24 -47.13 -18.77
C ARG A 530 -19.04 -46.83 -20.03
N VAL A 531 -19.14 -47.81 -20.92
CA VAL A 531 -20.09 -47.78 -22.05
C VAL A 531 -21.40 -48.42 -21.58
N LYS A 532 -22.45 -47.61 -21.39
CA LYS A 532 -23.76 -48.10 -20.95
C LYS A 532 -24.51 -48.81 -22.05
N SER A 533 -24.60 -48.19 -23.22
CA SER A 533 -25.33 -48.74 -24.35
C SER A 533 -24.90 -48.14 -25.67
N VAL A 534 -25.27 -48.81 -26.76
CA VAL A 534 -25.17 -48.29 -28.12
C VAL A 534 -26.49 -48.52 -28.87
N SER A 535 -26.92 -47.52 -29.63
CA SER A 535 -28.09 -47.58 -30.50
C SER A 535 -27.69 -47.30 -31.95
N ILE A 536 -27.85 -48.31 -32.79
CA ILE A 536 -27.52 -48.29 -34.22
C ILE A 536 -28.84 -48.29 -35.01
N PRO A 537 -29.17 -47.19 -35.71
CA PRO A 537 -30.41 -47.12 -36.47
C PRO A 537 -30.37 -48.06 -37.68
N GLN A 538 -31.55 -48.55 -38.06
CA GLN A 538 -31.73 -49.34 -39.29
C GLN A 538 -31.24 -48.57 -40.51
N LYS A 539 -30.74 -49.32 -41.50
CA LYS A 539 -30.18 -48.80 -42.77
C LYS A 539 -28.95 -47.91 -42.60
N SER A 540 -28.30 -47.91 -41.42
CA SER A 540 -27.00 -47.27 -41.24
C SER A 540 -25.89 -48.04 -41.99
N GLU A 541 -24.65 -47.57 -41.94
CA GLU A 541 -23.50 -48.33 -42.48
C GLU A 541 -23.12 -49.53 -41.62
N LEU A 542 -23.47 -49.49 -40.33
CA LEU A 542 -23.24 -50.60 -39.41
C LEU A 542 -24.39 -51.62 -39.42
N ASP A 543 -25.51 -51.31 -40.08
CA ASP A 543 -26.65 -52.24 -40.21
C ASP A 543 -26.40 -53.21 -41.39
N SER A 544 -25.85 -54.38 -41.08
CA SER A 544 -25.52 -55.42 -42.06
C SER A 544 -26.65 -56.45 -42.18
N ILE A 545 -26.72 -57.11 -43.34
CA ILE A 545 -27.64 -58.23 -43.58
C ILE A 545 -27.36 -59.44 -42.67
N TRP A 546 -26.14 -59.53 -42.13
CA TRP A 546 -25.68 -60.63 -41.27
C TRP A 546 -25.95 -60.40 -39.79
N GLY A 547 -26.54 -59.26 -39.42
CA GLY A 547 -26.71 -58.85 -38.03
C GLY A 547 -25.90 -57.60 -37.66
N VAL A 548 -26.05 -57.17 -36.42
CA VAL A 548 -25.38 -56.00 -35.87
C VAL A 548 -24.77 -56.43 -34.56
N ASP A 549 -23.45 -56.59 -34.57
CA ASP A 549 -22.65 -57.07 -33.45
C ASP A 549 -21.67 -55.96 -33.02
N PRO A 550 -22.15 -54.90 -32.34
CA PRO A 550 -21.35 -53.72 -32.10
C PRO A 550 -20.21 -53.94 -31.10
N VAL A 551 -19.08 -53.31 -31.41
CA VAL A 551 -17.94 -53.10 -30.51
C VAL A 551 -17.72 -51.60 -30.38
N VAL A 552 -17.58 -51.10 -29.15
CA VAL A 552 -17.23 -49.70 -28.88
C VAL A 552 -15.78 -49.61 -28.44
N THR A 553 -15.01 -48.76 -29.11
CA THR A 553 -13.63 -48.44 -28.76
C THR A 553 -13.55 -46.98 -28.32
N LEU A 554 -12.91 -46.75 -27.19
CA LEU A 554 -12.61 -45.42 -26.66
C LEU A 554 -11.10 -45.20 -26.70
N VAL A 555 -10.69 -44.07 -27.23
CA VAL A 555 -9.30 -43.59 -27.15
C VAL A 555 -9.30 -42.28 -26.38
N LEU A 556 -8.57 -42.20 -25.28
CA LEU A 556 -8.34 -40.95 -24.54
C LEU A 556 -6.83 -40.67 -24.49
N GLY A 557 -6.39 -39.62 -25.17
CA GLY A 557 -4.96 -39.36 -25.37
C GLY A 557 -4.31 -40.48 -26.20
N ASP A 558 -3.40 -41.22 -25.56
CA ASP A 558 -2.68 -42.36 -26.13
C ASP A 558 -3.22 -43.72 -25.66
N GLU A 559 -4.22 -43.73 -24.77
CA GLU A 559 -4.77 -44.95 -24.20
C GLU A 559 -6.01 -45.39 -24.99
N GLU A 560 -5.97 -46.60 -25.55
CA GLU A 560 -7.09 -47.23 -26.28
C GLU A 560 -7.65 -48.42 -25.50
N ARG A 561 -8.98 -48.52 -25.43
CA ARG A 561 -9.72 -49.60 -24.78
C ARG A 561 -10.97 -49.92 -25.58
N ARG A 562 -11.40 -51.18 -25.57
CA ARG A 562 -12.55 -51.66 -26.36
C ARG A 562 -13.45 -52.59 -25.57
N THR A 563 -14.74 -52.57 -25.87
CA THR A 563 -15.71 -53.51 -25.30
C THR A 563 -15.55 -54.90 -25.92
N GLU A 564 -16.22 -55.88 -25.32
CA GLU A 564 -16.53 -57.15 -26.00
C GLU A 564 -17.55 -56.91 -27.14
N VAL A 565 -17.85 -57.98 -27.88
CA VAL A 565 -18.87 -57.99 -28.93
C VAL A 565 -20.23 -58.18 -28.27
N PHE A 566 -21.18 -57.29 -28.57
CA PHE A 566 -22.56 -57.41 -28.10
C PHE A 566 -23.48 -57.68 -29.28
N ALA A 567 -24.63 -58.32 -29.06
CA ALA A 567 -25.59 -58.61 -30.12
C ALA A 567 -26.73 -57.60 -30.16
N GLY A 568 -27.09 -57.16 -31.36
CA GLY A 568 -28.27 -56.36 -31.64
C GLY A 568 -28.02 -54.86 -31.82
N ARG A 569 -29.02 -54.18 -32.39
CA ARG A 569 -28.97 -52.75 -32.72
C ARG A 569 -29.01 -51.83 -31.51
N ASN A 570 -29.62 -52.26 -30.41
CA ASN A 570 -29.76 -51.49 -29.17
C ASN A 570 -29.13 -52.29 -28.03
N ALA A 571 -27.81 -52.44 -28.07
CA ALA A 571 -27.10 -53.25 -27.10
C ALA A 571 -26.90 -52.48 -25.78
N THR A 572 -27.33 -53.06 -24.67
CA THR A 572 -26.95 -52.63 -23.32
C THR A 572 -25.64 -53.32 -22.95
N MET A 573 -24.57 -52.54 -22.82
CA MET A 573 -23.21 -53.05 -22.67
C MET A 573 -22.77 -53.09 -21.21
N ASN A 574 -22.99 -52.00 -20.47
CA ASN A 574 -22.47 -51.79 -19.11
C ASN A 574 -20.98 -52.15 -18.95
N ALA A 575 -20.20 -52.02 -20.02
CA ALA A 575 -18.81 -52.45 -20.08
C ALA A 575 -17.89 -51.36 -19.52
N ASP A 576 -17.07 -51.71 -18.54
CA ASP A 576 -16.09 -50.82 -17.94
C ASP A 576 -14.78 -50.86 -18.77
N LEU A 577 -14.38 -49.70 -19.31
CA LEU A 577 -13.19 -49.57 -20.18
C LEU A 577 -12.00 -48.94 -19.44
N SER A 578 -12.04 -48.89 -18.11
CA SER A 578 -11.10 -48.16 -17.26
C SER A 578 -9.79 -48.90 -16.97
N PRO A 579 -8.75 -48.23 -16.43
CA PRO A 579 -8.63 -46.78 -16.21
C PRO A 579 -8.14 -46.02 -17.45
N PHE A 580 -8.53 -44.74 -17.53
CA PHE A 580 -7.96 -43.75 -18.44
C PHE A 580 -7.23 -42.63 -17.70
N SER A 581 -6.01 -42.29 -18.11
CA SER A 581 -5.26 -41.16 -17.53
C SER A 581 -5.69 -39.82 -18.13
N PHE A 582 -5.96 -38.82 -17.29
CA PHE A 582 -6.31 -37.46 -17.76
C PHE A 582 -5.77 -36.38 -16.81
N ARG A 583 -5.40 -35.24 -17.39
CA ARG A 583 -5.01 -34.01 -16.69
C ARG A 583 -5.55 -32.78 -17.42
N TRP A 584 -6.04 -31.81 -16.66
CA TRP A 584 -6.51 -30.51 -17.15
C TRP A 584 -5.40 -29.74 -17.87
N GLY A 585 -5.76 -29.09 -18.99
CA GLY A 585 -4.87 -28.23 -19.77
C GLY A 585 -3.86 -28.96 -20.66
N GLU A 586 -3.74 -30.29 -20.54
CA GLU A 586 -2.99 -31.10 -21.50
C GLU A 586 -3.88 -31.36 -22.73
N PRO A 587 -3.42 -31.04 -23.95
CA PRO A 587 -4.20 -31.25 -25.16
C PRO A 587 -4.48 -32.74 -25.32
N THR A 588 -5.72 -33.13 -25.03
CA THR A 588 -6.15 -34.53 -25.01
C THR A 588 -7.28 -34.70 -26.02
N ARG A 589 -7.23 -35.77 -26.80
CA ARG A 589 -8.30 -36.16 -27.71
C ARG A 589 -9.12 -37.29 -27.10
N LEU A 590 -10.43 -37.26 -27.32
CA LEU A 590 -11.33 -38.38 -27.07
C LEU A 590 -11.86 -38.87 -28.43
N ILE A 591 -11.58 -40.12 -28.79
CA ILE A 591 -12.16 -40.77 -29.97
C ILE A 591 -13.14 -41.81 -29.50
N VAL A 592 -14.38 -41.72 -29.98
CA VAL A 592 -15.40 -42.75 -29.76
C VAL A 592 -15.68 -43.42 -31.09
N ARG A 593 -15.34 -44.71 -31.17
CA ARG A 593 -15.45 -45.52 -32.39
C ARG A 593 -16.44 -46.66 -32.14
N VAL A 594 -17.34 -46.87 -33.09
CA VAL A 594 -18.25 -48.01 -33.12
C VAL A 594 -17.98 -48.82 -34.37
N GLU A 595 -17.74 -50.10 -34.20
CA GLU A 595 -17.52 -51.07 -35.28
C GLU A 595 -18.60 -52.14 -35.24
N ASN A 596 -18.99 -52.68 -36.39
CA ASN A 596 -19.80 -53.91 -36.45
C ASN A 596 -18.86 -55.08 -36.74
N HIS A 597 -18.73 -56.02 -35.80
CA HIS A 597 -17.71 -57.06 -35.85
C HIS A 597 -18.11 -58.21 -36.79
N PHE A 598 -17.24 -58.51 -37.76
CA PHE A 598 -17.33 -59.67 -38.64
C PHE A 598 -16.02 -60.45 -38.63
N ALA A 599 -16.06 -61.75 -38.33
CA ALA A 599 -14.86 -62.57 -38.21
C ALA A 599 -14.05 -62.72 -39.52
N LEU A 600 -14.66 -62.46 -40.69
CA LEU A 600 -14.09 -62.82 -42.01
C LEU A 600 -13.82 -61.61 -42.93
N ARG A 601 -14.04 -60.37 -42.48
CA ARG A 601 -13.88 -59.14 -43.31
C ARG A 601 -13.46 -57.94 -42.46
N ASP A 602 -12.96 -56.90 -43.13
CA ASP A 602 -12.75 -55.61 -42.50
C ASP A 602 -14.08 -55.07 -41.95
N ASN A 603 -14.05 -54.66 -40.68
CA ASN A 603 -15.22 -54.12 -40.01
C ASN A 603 -15.50 -52.69 -40.48
N TYR A 604 -16.75 -52.41 -40.87
CA TYR A 604 -17.19 -51.03 -41.03
C TYR A 604 -17.12 -50.33 -39.67
N LYS A 605 -16.51 -49.14 -39.65
CA LYS A 605 -16.35 -48.33 -38.45
C LYS A 605 -16.83 -46.91 -38.67
N ILE A 606 -17.43 -46.34 -37.64
CA ILE A 606 -17.79 -44.94 -37.55
C ILE A 606 -17.17 -44.41 -36.27
N GLU A 607 -16.50 -43.28 -36.37
CA GLU A 607 -15.88 -42.63 -35.23
C GLU A 607 -16.15 -41.14 -35.19
N ARG A 608 -16.08 -40.58 -34.00
CA ARG A 608 -16.08 -39.14 -33.77
C ARG A 608 -14.92 -38.81 -32.86
N GLU A 609 -14.13 -37.86 -33.29
CA GLU A 609 -13.05 -37.28 -32.50
C GLU A 609 -13.53 -35.98 -31.85
N PHE A 610 -13.21 -35.84 -30.58
CA PHE A 610 -13.34 -34.62 -29.81
C PHE A 610 -11.93 -34.16 -29.48
N THR A 611 -11.54 -33.03 -30.06
CA THR A 611 -10.34 -32.29 -29.68
C THR A 611 -10.79 -31.07 -28.91
N ASP A 612 -10.54 -31.08 -27.60
CA ASP A 612 -10.80 -29.94 -26.73
C ASP A 612 -9.54 -29.67 -25.92
N THR A 613 -9.09 -28.42 -25.92
CA THR A 613 -7.93 -27.98 -25.15
C THR A 613 -8.28 -27.72 -23.67
N GLY A 614 -9.56 -27.60 -23.35
CA GLY A 614 -10.05 -27.39 -21.99
C GLY A 614 -10.36 -28.70 -21.26
N PHE A 615 -11.51 -29.30 -21.57
CA PHE A 615 -12.05 -30.42 -20.79
C PHE A 615 -12.71 -31.52 -21.63
N VAL A 616 -11.90 -32.23 -22.42
CA VAL A 616 -12.41 -33.33 -23.26
C VAL A 616 -13.08 -34.45 -22.44
N LEU A 617 -12.65 -34.66 -21.19
CA LEU A 617 -13.22 -35.67 -20.30
C LEU A 617 -14.71 -35.42 -19.99
N GLY A 618 -15.16 -34.15 -20.03
CA GLY A 618 -16.58 -33.80 -19.89
C GLY A 618 -17.46 -34.38 -21.01
N LYS A 619 -16.88 -34.76 -22.15
CA LYS A 619 -17.58 -35.47 -23.24
C LYS A 619 -17.73 -36.97 -22.99
N ALA A 620 -16.99 -37.54 -22.04
CA ALA A 620 -17.05 -38.96 -21.69
C ALA A 620 -18.23 -39.31 -20.75
N HIS A 621 -19.21 -38.42 -20.59
CA HIS A 621 -20.41 -38.64 -19.81
C HIS A 621 -21.65 -38.19 -20.59
N GLY A 622 -22.66 -39.07 -20.68
CA GLY A 622 -23.89 -38.85 -21.42
C GLY A 622 -23.85 -39.39 -22.86
N PRO A 623 -24.85 -39.03 -23.69
CA PRO A 623 -24.98 -39.55 -25.05
C PRO A 623 -24.01 -38.87 -26.02
N ILE A 624 -23.29 -39.69 -26.78
CA ILE A 624 -22.46 -39.28 -27.91
C ILE A 624 -23.13 -39.70 -29.21
N HIS A 625 -23.35 -38.73 -30.08
CA HIS A 625 -23.95 -38.93 -31.39
C HIS A 625 -22.88 -38.98 -32.48
N LEU A 626 -22.86 -40.07 -33.26
CA LEU A 626 -21.94 -40.33 -34.37
C LEU A 626 -22.72 -40.29 -35.68
N ALA A 627 -22.39 -39.37 -36.57
CA ALA A 627 -23.05 -39.26 -37.88
C ALA A 627 -22.46 -40.29 -38.87
N CYS A 628 -23.31 -41.06 -39.54
CA CYS A 628 -22.90 -41.91 -40.64
C CYS A 628 -23.03 -41.17 -41.99
N LYS A 629 -22.32 -41.65 -43.02
CA LYS A 629 -22.37 -41.09 -44.39
C LYS A 629 -23.75 -41.27 -45.02
N LYS A 630 -24.55 -42.24 -44.56
CA LYS A 630 -25.97 -42.41 -44.92
C LYS A 630 -26.94 -41.44 -44.20
N GLY A 631 -26.43 -40.44 -43.46
CA GLY A 631 -27.25 -39.42 -42.80
C GLY A 631 -28.05 -39.94 -41.60
N LYS A 632 -27.66 -41.09 -41.03
CA LYS A 632 -28.20 -41.62 -39.77
C LYS A 632 -27.25 -41.31 -38.61
N THR A 633 -27.78 -41.33 -37.40
CA THR A 633 -27.02 -41.03 -36.18
C THR A 633 -26.99 -42.25 -35.28
N ILE A 634 -25.79 -42.74 -34.98
CA ILE A 634 -25.57 -43.76 -33.95
C ILE A 634 -25.40 -43.04 -32.61
N SER A 635 -25.99 -43.58 -31.55
CA SER A 635 -25.86 -43.03 -30.20
C SER A 635 -25.08 -44.00 -29.31
N VAL A 636 -24.06 -43.51 -28.62
CA VAL A 636 -23.29 -44.25 -27.60
C VAL A 636 -23.49 -43.55 -26.27
N GLU A 637 -24.03 -44.25 -25.27
CA GLU A 637 -24.21 -43.71 -23.92
C GLU A 637 -22.97 -44.01 -23.08
N LEU A 638 -22.24 -42.98 -22.65
CA LEU A 638 -21.07 -43.11 -21.78
C LEU A 638 -21.36 -42.66 -20.35
N GLU A 639 -20.67 -43.25 -19.38
CA GLU A 639 -20.72 -42.87 -17.98
C GLU A 639 -19.31 -42.71 -17.41
N CYS A 640 -18.91 -41.46 -17.14
CA CYS A 640 -17.71 -41.12 -16.37
C CYS A 640 -18.08 -40.29 -15.13
N PRO A 641 -18.37 -40.92 -13.97
CA PRO A 641 -18.84 -40.20 -12.78
C PRO A 641 -17.85 -39.15 -12.28
N GLY A 642 -16.55 -39.39 -12.44
CA GLY A 642 -15.50 -38.44 -12.05
C GLY A 642 -15.50 -37.14 -12.87
N ALA A 643 -16.10 -37.13 -14.06
CA ALA A 643 -16.19 -35.96 -14.93
C ALA A 643 -17.42 -35.08 -14.65
N VAL A 644 -18.32 -35.52 -13.77
CA VAL A 644 -19.54 -34.77 -13.45
C VAL A 644 -19.28 -33.86 -12.24
N PRO A 645 -19.45 -32.53 -12.38
CA PRO A 645 -19.32 -31.63 -11.24
C PRO A 645 -20.35 -31.96 -10.17
N PRO A 646 -19.99 -31.91 -8.88
CA PRO A 646 -20.99 -31.97 -7.82
C PRO A 646 -21.97 -30.81 -7.99
N ALA A 647 -23.27 -31.10 -7.88
CA ALA A 647 -24.29 -30.07 -8.01
C ALA A 647 -24.17 -29.03 -6.89
N LEU A 648 -24.17 -27.74 -7.26
CA LEU A 648 -24.31 -26.66 -6.29
C LEU A 648 -25.79 -26.57 -5.86
N PRO A 649 -26.14 -26.91 -4.60
CA PRO A 649 -27.52 -26.93 -4.14
C PRO A 649 -28.15 -25.54 -4.19
N VAL A 650 -29.48 -25.44 -4.10
CA VAL A 650 -30.15 -24.14 -3.96
C VAL A 650 -29.68 -23.48 -2.66
N TYR A 651 -29.56 -22.15 -2.65
CA TYR A 651 -29.20 -21.41 -1.46
C TYR A 651 -30.22 -21.67 -0.34
N VAL A 652 -29.76 -22.13 0.82
CA VAL A 652 -30.62 -22.39 2.00
C VAL A 652 -30.31 -21.34 3.05
N GLU A 653 -31.30 -20.51 3.40
CA GLU A 653 -31.20 -19.65 4.58
C GLU A 653 -31.13 -20.54 5.82
N LYS A 654 -30.08 -20.36 6.63
CA LYS A 654 -29.91 -21.05 7.92
C LYS A 654 -30.41 -20.20 9.07
#